data_AF-A0A917DXK8-F1
#
_entry.id   AF-A0A917DXK8-F1
#
_cell.length_a   1.000
_cell.length_b   1.000
_cell.length_c   1.000
_cell.angle_alpha   90.00
_cell.angle_beta   90.00
_cell.angle_gamma   90.00
#
_symmetry.space_group_name_H-M   'P 1'
#
loop_
_entity.id
_entity.type
_entity.pdbx_description
1 polymer ?
#
loop_
_entity_poly.entity_id
_entity_poly.type
_entity_poly.pdbx_seq_one_letter_code
_entity_poly.pdbx_strand_id
1 'polypeptide(L)'
;MISNVLLTFLDRQVEQQLGPVYYARYVDDLFLVLHDSKEIRSTHDLWKFIVRRIPAFKRTADGNVILDLPKWGGATTITLQAAKQKTFFLSGRSGADLLDHIAAQIREVSSERRTMPLPEQIERSEAARALAASEASDDADSLRRADGLTLRRLGWSVLLRAVNTLARDLRPEEWKSQREDFYEFAHEHVIRPDKVLEQIDHLPRLLSFAVSLGDWASARRVYQETISAIFKLQEATGSATMRINGIKANSVPAKVWKDTRSQVQRFFREALIRAFPISTGPIRQRALIGLLKDLELDAKELVDLALKAREADWARTPYREHLRTDAIGQPPEKSSDAILADRYPYSDLLRQFLARTEKTVEGTAPRRVASVAITSADDRSQNSILPFLFPTRPYTPEEIALYLPEECVFAEPTTAAHAWADYTRAVRGVWVRSNLADELEPLEKGDNGEGLPVAPFESSDNVKPPPIVLKRSAPLRPVRLGLTSFEVTDECWEKGAADAPDLSLSRYRQLARIVNTAIGAFPKPDYLLLPELSVPECWINTIAGRLRSNGISLIAGLDYTHHSNKRVDSSAVLVLSDDRLGYPSSVQIRQRKTLPAPHEEELLYTSHGLQWAEGADNKRVYQHNDLHFGILVCSELLNMGYRANFQGQVDCLITLSWNKDLESFSALIDAAALDVHAYMALVNNRRFGDSRLRRPAKLSRERDVCRVRGGLNDQLVVVEINPKKLRRQQSRDKRWPRSTDAYKPAPEGYNISETRKCIPD
;
A
#
# COMPACT_ATOMS: atom_id res chain seq x y z
N MET A 1 -9.21 23.74 3.01
CA MET A 1 -9.31 24.47 1.72
C MET A 1 -9.48 25.98 1.93
N ILE A 2 -10.44 26.43 2.75
CA ILE A 2 -10.66 27.87 3.04
C ILE A 2 -9.48 28.53 3.77
N SER A 3 -8.88 27.86 4.76
CA SER A 3 -7.69 28.35 5.49
C SER A 3 -6.49 28.61 4.59
N ASN A 4 -6.26 27.77 3.59
CA ASN A 4 -5.16 27.96 2.64
C ASN A 4 -5.37 29.21 1.80
N VAL A 5 -6.59 29.43 1.29
CA VAL A 5 -6.95 30.65 0.53
C VAL A 5 -6.81 31.90 1.40
N LEU A 6 -7.27 31.85 2.66
CA LEU A 6 -7.22 32.97 3.59
C LEU A 6 -5.77 33.43 3.88
N LEU A 7 -4.85 32.47 3.97
CA LEU A 7 -3.45 32.69 4.38
C LEU A 7 -2.44 32.74 3.22
N THR A 8 -2.87 32.60 1.95
CA THR A 8 -1.96 32.67 0.79
C THR A 8 -1.13 33.96 0.76
N PHE A 9 -1.68 35.08 1.22
CA PHE A 9 -0.95 36.35 1.28
C PHE A 9 0.25 36.28 2.24
N LEU A 10 0.10 35.56 3.36
CA LEU A 10 1.15 35.37 4.35
C LEU A 10 2.26 34.51 3.77
N ASP A 11 1.92 33.42 3.09
CA ASP A 11 2.91 32.53 2.45
C ASP A 11 3.79 33.32 1.47
N ARG A 12 3.17 34.13 0.61
CA ARG A 12 3.90 35.00 -0.33
C ARG A 12 4.84 35.97 0.39
N GLN A 13 4.40 36.58 1.49
CA GLN A 13 5.26 37.49 2.27
C GLN A 13 6.44 36.73 2.90
N VAL A 14 6.20 35.55 3.46
CA VAL A 14 7.26 34.71 4.04
C VAL A 14 8.29 34.34 2.98
N GLU A 15 7.86 33.81 1.84
CA GLU A 15 8.76 33.39 0.76
C GLU A 15 9.56 34.56 0.19
N GLN A 16 8.90 35.68 -0.12
CA GLN A 16 9.53 36.82 -0.81
C GLN A 16 10.38 37.70 0.12
N GLN A 17 9.96 37.89 1.38
CA GLN A 17 10.58 38.89 2.26
C GLN A 17 11.58 38.27 3.24
N LEU A 18 11.37 37.02 3.69
CA LEU A 18 12.33 36.32 4.55
C LEU A 18 13.38 35.53 3.77
N GLY A 19 13.07 35.07 2.55
CA GLY A 19 13.95 34.21 1.76
C GLY A 19 14.43 32.97 2.53
N PRO A 20 13.51 32.16 3.08
CA PRO A 20 13.88 31.03 3.94
C PRO A 20 14.56 29.91 3.16
N VAL A 21 15.43 29.16 3.85
CA VAL A 21 15.99 27.89 3.34
C VAL A 21 14.87 26.87 3.14
N TYR A 22 13.91 26.87 4.06
CA TYR A 22 12.74 26.03 4.01
C TYR A 22 11.55 26.73 4.66
N TYR A 23 10.41 26.67 3.99
CA TYR A 23 9.13 27.12 4.52
C TYR A 23 8.06 26.09 4.19
N ALA A 24 7.25 25.74 5.18
CA ALA A 24 6.06 24.94 4.98
C ALA A 24 4.97 25.40 5.95
N ARG A 25 3.73 25.45 5.46
CA ARG A 25 2.55 25.72 6.27
C ARG A 25 1.54 24.59 6.11
N TYR A 26 1.12 24.01 7.23
CA TYR A 26 0.03 23.04 7.27
C TYR A 26 -1.15 23.65 8.01
N VAL A 27 -2.11 24.19 7.26
CA VAL A 27 -3.25 24.97 7.80
C VAL A 27 -2.74 26.15 8.63
N ASP A 28 -2.68 26.03 9.95
CA ASP A 28 -2.23 27.04 10.91
C ASP A 28 -0.83 26.79 11.48
N ASP A 29 -0.24 25.60 11.25
CA ASP A 29 1.12 25.28 11.66
C ASP A 29 2.15 25.83 10.66
N LEU A 30 3.18 26.53 11.15
CA LEU A 30 4.23 27.17 10.36
C LEU A 30 5.61 26.57 10.71
N PHE A 31 6.31 26.06 9.70
CA PHE A 31 7.70 25.61 9.79
C PHE A 31 8.59 26.54 8.97
N LEU A 32 9.63 27.06 9.61
CA LEU A 32 10.53 28.04 9.01
C LEU A 32 11.98 27.73 9.36
N VAL A 33 12.83 27.64 8.34
CA VAL A 33 14.29 27.51 8.49
C VAL A 33 14.95 28.70 7.81
N LEU A 34 15.69 29.48 8.59
CA LEU A 34 16.41 30.66 8.12
C LEU A 34 17.93 30.41 8.19
N HIS A 35 18.67 31.06 7.30
CA HIS A 35 20.12 31.13 7.44
C HIS A 35 20.49 31.92 8.70
N ASP A 36 21.55 31.48 9.39
CA ASP A 36 22.08 32.20 10.55
C ASP A 36 22.72 33.52 10.08
N SER A 37 22.11 34.64 10.47
CA SER A 37 22.66 35.98 10.22
C SER A 37 23.72 36.40 11.24
N LYS A 38 24.05 35.55 12.24
CA LYS A 38 24.92 35.80 13.40
C LYS A 38 24.46 36.91 14.36
N GLU A 39 23.45 37.67 13.96
CA GLU A 39 22.82 38.75 14.73
C GLU A 39 21.66 38.26 15.61
N ILE A 40 21.07 37.10 15.27
CA ILE A 40 19.91 36.55 15.98
C ILE A 40 20.40 35.55 17.04
N ARG A 41 20.37 35.96 18.31
CA ARG A 41 20.83 35.13 19.44
C ARG A 41 19.69 34.66 20.36
N SER A 42 18.48 35.16 20.15
CA SER A 42 17.33 34.84 20.96
C SER A 42 16.05 34.79 20.13
N THR A 43 15.03 34.07 20.63
CA THR A 43 13.68 34.06 20.03
C THR A 43 13.10 35.47 19.91
N HIS A 44 13.51 36.37 20.81
CA HIS A 44 13.08 37.76 20.77
C HIS A 44 13.64 38.51 19.57
N ASP A 45 14.93 38.33 19.30
CA ASP A 45 15.62 38.94 18.16
C ASP A 45 15.09 38.35 16.84
N LEU A 46 14.79 37.06 16.82
CA LEU A 46 14.19 36.38 15.67
C LEU A 46 12.85 37.01 15.30
N TRP A 47 11.95 37.19 16.27
CA TRP A 47 10.65 37.79 15.99
C TRP A 47 10.74 39.28 15.67
N LYS A 48 11.71 40.03 16.23
CA LYS A 48 11.99 41.40 15.79
C LYS A 48 12.38 41.44 14.32
N PHE A 49 13.23 40.51 13.89
CA PHE A 49 13.62 40.36 12.49
C PHE A 49 12.41 40.01 11.60
N ILE A 50 11.59 39.03 12.01
CA ILE A 50 10.41 38.60 11.25
C ILE A 50 9.38 39.72 11.12
N VAL A 51 9.00 40.38 12.21
CA VAL A 51 8.00 41.47 12.20
C VAL A 51 8.48 42.67 11.38
N ARG A 52 9.79 42.97 11.41
CA ARG A 52 10.36 44.04 10.58
C ARG A 52 10.24 43.75 9.09
N ARG A 53 10.35 42.48 8.69
CA ARG A 53 10.30 42.08 7.28
C ARG A 53 8.89 41.77 6.80
N ILE A 54 8.04 41.21 7.67
CA ILE A 54 6.68 40.78 7.37
C ILE A 54 5.69 41.67 8.14
N PRO A 55 5.08 42.65 7.46
CA PRO A 55 4.13 43.58 8.10
C PRO A 55 2.88 42.90 8.65
N ALA A 56 2.53 41.72 8.13
CA ALA A 56 1.37 40.96 8.59
C ALA A 56 1.51 40.46 10.03
N PHE A 57 2.73 40.30 10.56
CA PHE A 57 2.93 39.86 11.93
C PHE A 57 3.03 41.04 12.89
N LYS A 58 2.23 41.04 13.96
CA LYS A 58 2.26 42.03 15.03
C LYS A 58 2.48 41.34 16.37
N ARG A 59 3.63 41.59 17.02
CA ARG A 59 3.95 40.98 18.30
C ARG A 59 3.36 41.79 19.47
N THR A 60 2.69 41.12 20.40
CA THR A 60 2.15 41.72 21.63
C THR A 60 3.17 41.65 22.77
N ALA A 61 2.93 42.42 23.84
CA ALA A 61 3.78 42.45 25.03
C ALA A 61 3.92 41.07 25.70
N ASP A 62 2.87 40.24 25.61
CA ASP A 62 2.83 38.87 26.17
C ASP A 62 3.61 37.85 25.31
N GLY A 63 4.26 38.29 24.23
CA GLY A 63 5.01 37.45 23.31
C GLY A 63 4.19 36.75 22.22
N ASN A 64 2.85 36.87 22.26
CA ASN A 64 1.98 36.35 21.21
C ASN A 64 2.18 37.16 19.91
N VAL A 65 1.90 36.56 18.77
CA VAL A 65 1.95 37.24 17.47
C VAL A 65 0.58 37.22 16.83
N ILE A 66 -0.02 38.39 16.65
CA ILE A 66 -1.30 38.58 15.97
C ILE A 66 -1.01 38.71 14.48
N LEU A 67 -1.81 38.02 13.67
CA LEU A 67 -1.77 38.15 12.22
C LEU A 67 -2.79 39.20 11.76
N ASP A 68 -2.30 40.24 11.10
CA ASP A 68 -3.13 41.25 10.46
C ASP A 68 -3.68 40.70 9.14
N LEU A 69 -4.96 40.32 9.14
CA LEU A 69 -5.61 39.75 7.97
C LEU A 69 -6.03 40.84 6.98
N PRO A 70 -5.99 40.57 5.66
CA PRO A 70 -6.53 41.48 4.65
C PRO A 70 -8.04 41.71 4.84
N LYS A 71 -8.61 42.68 4.12
CA LYS A 71 -10.04 43.08 4.25
C LYS A 71 -11.04 41.91 4.20
N TRP A 72 -10.73 40.83 3.49
CA TRP A 72 -11.59 39.64 3.40
C TRP A 72 -11.54 38.71 4.63
N GLY A 73 -10.65 38.95 5.60
CA GLY A 73 -10.61 38.22 6.89
C GLY A 73 -11.77 38.58 7.83
N GLY A 74 -12.49 39.67 7.55
CA GLY A 74 -13.64 40.11 8.35
C GLY A 74 -13.26 40.38 9.81
N ALA A 75 -14.06 39.90 10.75
CA ALA A 75 -13.82 40.04 12.20
C ALA A 75 -12.87 38.98 12.78
N THR A 76 -12.27 38.13 11.94
CA THR A 76 -11.41 37.04 12.39
C THR A 76 -10.07 37.57 12.88
N THR A 77 -9.62 37.13 14.06
CA THR A 77 -8.28 37.42 14.57
C THR A 77 -7.52 36.11 14.75
N ILE A 78 -6.37 35.96 14.08
CA ILE A 78 -5.50 34.80 14.23
C ILE A 78 -4.32 35.19 15.12
N THR A 79 -4.03 34.38 16.13
CA THR A 79 -2.95 34.64 17.09
C THR A 79 -2.06 33.41 17.25
N LEU A 80 -0.78 33.57 16.94
CA LEU A 80 0.26 32.60 17.24
C LEU A 80 0.67 32.74 18.72
N GLN A 81 0.29 31.76 19.52
CA GLN A 81 0.50 31.78 20.96
C GLN A 81 1.98 31.60 21.30
N ALA A 82 2.53 32.45 22.17
CA ALA A 82 3.94 32.40 22.59
C ALA A 82 4.36 31.02 23.13
N ALA A 83 3.49 30.39 23.91
CA ALA A 83 3.73 29.05 24.48
C ALA A 83 3.85 27.94 23.42
N LYS A 84 3.36 28.16 22.20
CA LYS A 84 3.45 27.23 21.07
C LYS A 84 4.62 27.53 20.13
N GLN A 85 5.28 28.67 20.30
CA GLN A 85 6.42 29.06 19.47
C GLN A 85 7.66 28.31 19.97
N LYS A 86 8.29 27.54 19.08
CA LYS A 86 9.55 26.85 19.36
C LYS A 86 10.63 27.37 18.43
N THR A 87 11.79 27.67 19.00
CA THR A 87 12.93 28.18 18.26
C THR A 87 14.16 27.39 18.66
N PHE A 88 14.84 26.84 17.65
CA PHE A 88 16.06 26.05 17.84
C PHE A 88 17.22 26.80 17.19
N PHE A 89 18.24 27.11 17.99
CA PHE A 89 19.48 27.69 17.50
C PHE A 89 20.47 26.56 17.25
N LEU A 90 20.63 26.19 15.98
CA LEU A 90 21.45 25.06 15.57
C LEU A 90 22.84 25.56 15.18
N SER A 91 23.88 25.09 15.88
CA SER A 91 25.27 25.45 15.58
C SER A 91 26.20 24.25 15.74
N GLY A 92 27.18 24.15 14.83
CA GLY A 92 28.23 23.13 14.86
C GLY A 92 27.71 21.70 14.94
N ARG A 93 28.49 20.84 15.62
CA ARG A 93 28.20 19.41 15.78
C ARG A 93 27.02 19.14 16.71
N SER A 94 26.87 19.91 17.78
CA SER A 94 25.74 19.78 18.73
C SER A 94 24.38 20.03 18.08
N GLY A 95 24.30 20.98 17.14
CA GLY A 95 23.07 21.22 16.38
C GLY A 95 22.75 20.06 15.43
N ALA A 96 23.76 19.49 14.77
CA ALA A 96 23.60 18.31 13.93
C ALA A 96 23.17 17.08 14.75
N ASP A 97 23.82 16.82 15.89
CA ASP A 97 23.50 15.71 16.78
C ASP A 97 22.05 15.82 17.33
N LEU A 98 21.59 17.04 17.67
CA LEU A 98 20.20 17.29 18.06
C LEU A 98 19.22 16.98 16.93
N LEU A 99 19.49 17.45 15.71
CA LEU A 99 18.65 17.15 14.55
C LEU A 99 18.64 15.66 14.22
N ASP A 100 19.77 14.99 14.29
CA ASP A 100 19.89 13.56 14.05
C ASP A 100 19.13 12.76 15.11
N HIS A 101 19.15 13.19 16.37
CA HIS A 101 18.35 12.57 17.44
C HIS A 101 16.84 12.74 17.21
N ILE A 102 16.39 13.95 16.87
CA ILE A 102 14.98 14.23 16.53
C ILE A 102 14.54 13.40 15.34
N ALA A 103 15.37 13.39 14.29
CA ALA A 103 15.12 12.62 13.09
C ALA A 103 15.09 11.12 13.42
N ALA A 104 15.96 10.61 14.30
CA ALA A 104 15.97 9.22 14.73
C ALA A 104 14.67 8.85 15.47
N GLN A 105 14.26 9.60 16.49
CA GLN A 105 13.01 9.33 17.23
C GLN A 105 11.76 9.35 16.34
N ILE A 106 11.66 10.35 15.44
CA ILE A 106 10.54 10.41 14.47
C ILE A 106 10.63 9.23 13.49
N ARG A 107 11.83 8.91 12.99
CA ARG A 107 12.06 7.77 12.10
C ARG A 107 11.71 6.46 12.78
N GLU A 108 11.93 6.32 14.08
CA GLU A 108 11.67 5.11 14.83
C GLU A 108 10.17 4.81 14.90
N VAL A 109 9.36 5.74 15.42
CA VAL A 109 7.89 5.61 15.46
C VAL A 109 7.29 5.54 14.05
N SER A 110 7.85 6.28 13.08
CA SER A 110 7.39 6.22 11.70
C SER A 110 7.88 5.00 10.91
N SER A 111 8.90 4.28 11.39
CA SER A 111 9.39 3.05 10.75
C SER A 111 8.43 1.90 10.95
N GLU A 112 7.78 1.82 12.12
CA GLU A 112 6.72 0.84 12.42
C GLU A 112 5.54 0.97 11.45
N ARG A 113 5.26 2.19 10.98
CA ARG A 113 4.24 2.42 9.94
C ARG A 113 4.60 1.76 8.61
N ARG A 114 5.90 1.55 8.32
CA ARG A 114 6.42 1.04 7.05
C ARG A 114 6.49 -0.49 6.99
N THR A 115 6.45 -1.16 8.13
CA THR A 115 6.50 -2.63 8.24
C THR A 115 5.09 -3.24 8.33
N MET A 116 5.00 -4.56 8.15
CA MET A 116 3.82 -5.32 8.52
C MET A 116 3.74 -5.43 10.05
N PRO A 117 2.59 -5.14 10.66
CA PRO A 117 2.43 -5.20 12.11
C PRO A 117 2.50 -6.65 12.59
N LEU A 118 3.16 -6.88 13.73
CA LEU A 118 3.15 -8.18 14.42
C LEU A 118 2.27 -8.06 15.66
N PRO A 119 1.24 -8.91 15.84
CA PRO A 119 0.29 -8.78 16.94
C PRO A 119 0.94 -8.72 18.33
N GLU A 120 1.96 -9.55 18.57
CA GLU A 120 2.69 -9.63 19.86
C GLU A 120 3.54 -8.40 20.16
N GLN A 121 3.81 -7.56 19.16
CA GLN A 121 4.69 -6.39 19.29
C GLN A 121 3.90 -5.10 19.49
N ILE A 122 2.57 -5.11 19.36
CA ILE A 122 1.74 -3.90 19.41
C ILE A 122 1.97 -3.12 20.71
N GLU A 123 1.93 -3.79 21.85
CA GLU A 123 2.05 -3.14 23.16
C GLU A 123 3.49 -2.81 23.54
N ARG A 124 4.46 -3.50 22.92
CA ARG A 124 5.89 -3.33 23.16
C ARG A 124 6.56 -2.37 22.18
N SER A 125 5.79 -1.91 21.20
CA SER A 125 6.21 -0.99 20.14
C SER A 125 6.61 0.37 20.71
N GLU A 126 7.43 1.10 19.95
CA GLU A 126 7.80 2.46 20.31
C GLU A 126 6.58 3.39 20.30
N ALA A 127 5.60 3.13 19.42
CA ALA A 127 4.32 3.81 19.43
C ALA A 127 3.55 3.60 20.75
N ALA A 128 3.55 2.40 21.31
CA ALA A 128 2.95 2.11 22.61
C ALA A 128 3.74 2.73 23.77
N ARG A 129 5.08 2.67 23.74
CA ARG A 129 5.92 3.33 24.74
C ARG A 129 5.71 4.84 24.78
N ALA A 130 5.56 5.47 23.61
CA ALA A 130 5.25 6.90 23.51
C ALA A 130 3.93 7.28 24.22
N LEU A 131 2.93 6.40 24.20
CA LEU A 131 1.64 6.61 24.89
C LEU A 131 1.72 6.33 26.40
N ALA A 132 2.44 5.28 26.77
CA ALA A 132 2.60 4.84 28.16
C ALA A 132 3.48 5.80 28.98
N ALA A 133 4.37 6.56 28.34
CA ALA A 133 5.22 7.54 29.03
C ALA A 133 4.39 8.59 29.81
N SER A 134 4.71 8.73 31.10
CA SER A 134 4.26 9.79 32.00
C SER A 134 5.11 11.04 31.82
N GLU A 135 4.57 12.24 32.02
CA GLU A 135 5.41 13.45 32.06
C GLU A 135 6.22 13.53 33.38
N ALA A 136 7.55 13.66 33.23
CA ALA A 136 8.42 14.61 33.93
C ALA A 136 9.44 14.19 35.03
N SER A 137 9.76 12.92 35.30
CA SER A 137 10.88 12.63 36.27
C SER A 137 12.04 11.78 35.79
N ASP A 138 11.86 10.83 34.87
CA ASP A 138 12.97 9.95 34.48
C ASP A 138 13.34 10.10 33.00
N ASP A 139 14.59 10.52 32.81
CA ASP A 139 15.34 10.87 31.61
C ASP A 139 15.17 12.29 31.05
N ALA A 140 16.28 13.02 31.15
CA ALA A 140 16.52 14.34 30.61
C ALA A 140 16.45 14.29 29.07
N ASP A 141 15.32 14.67 28.50
CA ASP A 141 15.34 15.12 27.11
C ASP A 141 14.36 16.26 26.85
N SER A 142 14.94 17.40 26.46
CA SER A 142 14.30 18.67 26.12
C SER A 142 13.19 18.56 25.06
N LEU A 143 13.15 17.44 24.31
CA LEU A 143 12.13 17.16 23.29
C LEU A 143 10.78 16.69 23.85
N ARG A 144 10.76 15.91 24.95
CA ARG A 144 9.49 15.47 25.57
C ARG A 144 8.67 16.64 26.10
N ARG A 145 9.34 17.71 26.54
CA ARG A 145 8.71 18.97 26.95
C ARG A 145 8.18 19.81 25.77
N ALA A 146 8.66 19.56 24.55
CA ALA A 146 8.26 20.30 23.36
C ALA A 146 7.08 19.64 22.64
N ASP A 147 7.11 18.34 22.32
CA ASP A 147 6.16 17.69 21.40
C ASP A 147 5.51 16.39 21.91
N GLY A 148 5.45 16.18 23.23
CA GLY A 148 4.86 14.97 23.83
C GLY A 148 3.45 14.63 23.33
N LEU A 149 2.58 15.63 23.19
CA LEU A 149 1.23 15.45 22.63
C LEU A 149 1.24 14.98 21.17
N THR A 150 2.10 15.58 20.34
CA THR A 150 2.27 15.23 18.92
C THR A 150 2.76 13.78 18.78
N LEU A 151 3.75 13.40 19.59
CA LEU A 151 4.29 12.03 19.60
C LEU A 151 3.24 11.02 20.08
N ARG A 152 2.46 11.33 21.12
CA ARG A 152 1.36 10.48 21.61
C ARG A 152 0.27 10.30 20.54
N ARG A 153 -0.16 11.38 19.88
CA ARG A 153 -1.12 11.33 18.76
C ARG A 153 -0.59 10.52 17.57
N LEU A 154 0.69 10.67 17.25
CA LEU A 154 1.35 9.86 16.23
C LEU A 154 1.37 8.38 16.62
N GLY A 155 1.81 8.07 17.84
CA GLY A 155 1.85 6.70 18.38
C GLY A 155 0.48 6.04 18.33
N TRP A 156 -0.56 6.72 18.81
CA TRP A 156 -1.94 6.20 18.73
C TRP A 156 -2.41 5.97 17.30
N SER A 157 -2.09 6.90 16.38
CA SER A 157 -2.44 6.75 14.97
C SER A 157 -1.72 5.56 14.30
N VAL A 158 -0.46 5.30 14.67
CA VAL A 158 0.32 4.15 14.21
C VAL A 158 -0.28 2.85 14.74
N LEU A 159 -0.58 2.77 16.04
CA LEU A 159 -1.21 1.60 16.67
C LEU A 159 -2.58 1.30 16.07
N LEU A 160 -3.47 2.30 15.97
CA LEU A 160 -4.78 2.14 15.34
C LEU A 160 -4.64 1.61 13.91
N ARG A 161 -3.68 2.12 13.13
CA ARG A 161 -3.43 1.61 11.78
C ARG A 161 -2.93 0.16 11.78
N ALA A 162 -2.08 -0.20 12.73
CA ALA A 162 -1.57 -1.56 12.89
C ALA A 162 -2.73 -2.54 13.17
N VAL A 163 -3.55 -2.29 14.20
CA VAL A 163 -4.69 -3.16 14.52
C VAL A 163 -5.75 -3.18 13.42
N ASN A 164 -5.98 -2.08 12.71
CA ASN A 164 -6.88 -2.08 11.55
C ASN A 164 -6.35 -2.92 10.39
N THR A 165 -5.02 -3.00 10.22
CA THR A 165 -4.40 -3.90 9.23
C THR A 165 -4.62 -5.36 9.66
N LEU A 166 -4.38 -5.68 10.94
CA LEU A 166 -4.62 -7.02 11.47
C LEU A 166 -6.10 -7.43 11.37
N ALA A 167 -7.05 -6.55 11.69
CA ALA A 167 -8.48 -6.83 11.57
C ALA A 167 -8.96 -7.10 10.14
N ARG A 168 -8.27 -6.54 9.14
CA ARG A 168 -8.57 -6.82 7.74
C ARG A 168 -8.00 -8.17 7.32
N ASP A 169 -6.80 -8.49 7.78
CA ASP A 169 -6.03 -9.62 7.27
C ASP A 169 -6.32 -10.92 8.06
N LEU A 170 -6.60 -10.82 9.35
CA LEU A 170 -6.84 -11.96 10.23
C LEU A 170 -8.32 -12.13 10.55
N ARG A 171 -8.77 -13.38 10.69
CA ARG A 171 -10.10 -13.69 11.22
C ARG A 171 -10.19 -13.23 12.67
N PRO A 172 -11.34 -12.70 13.14
CA PRO A 172 -11.48 -12.19 14.51
C PRO A 172 -11.08 -13.19 15.60
N GLU A 173 -11.30 -14.49 15.39
CA GLU A 173 -10.99 -15.53 16.38
C GLU A 173 -9.49 -15.80 16.55
N GLU A 174 -8.68 -15.59 15.50
CA GLU A 174 -7.27 -15.97 15.45
C GLU A 174 -6.37 -15.14 16.40
N TRP A 175 -6.80 -13.94 16.78
CA TRP A 175 -5.98 -12.97 17.51
C TRP A 175 -6.78 -12.25 18.61
N LYS A 176 -7.77 -12.94 19.17
CA LYS A 176 -8.66 -12.41 20.21
C LYS A 176 -7.90 -11.95 21.45
N SER A 177 -6.95 -12.74 21.95
CA SER A 177 -6.12 -12.39 23.12
C SER A 177 -5.39 -11.06 22.90
N GLN A 178 -4.65 -10.92 21.80
CA GLN A 178 -3.88 -9.70 21.51
C GLN A 178 -4.78 -8.47 21.31
N ARG A 179 -6.01 -8.70 20.86
CA ARG A 179 -7.02 -7.66 20.70
C ARG A 179 -7.61 -7.22 22.04
N GLU A 180 -7.87 -8.16 22.93
CA GLU A 180 -8.31 -7.88 24.31
C GLU A 180 -7.23 -7.09 25.07
N ASP A 181 -5.97 -7.50 24.95
CA ASP A 181 -4.82 -6.80 25.52
C ASP A 181 -4.76 -5.34 24.97
N PHE A 182 -4.91 -5.16 23.65
CA PHE A 182 -4.96 -3.83 23.04
C PHE A 182 -6.11 -2.95 23.55
N TYR A 183 -7.29 -3.50 23.80
CA TYR A 183 -8.38 -2.75 24.41
C TYR A 183 -8.03 -2.30 25.82
N GLU A 184 -7.43 -3.18 26.62
CA GLU A 184 -7.01 -2.85 27.99
C GLU A 184 -5.93 -1.78 27.98
N PHE A 185 -4.92 -1.90 27.11
CA PHE A 185 -3.92 -0.87 26.89
C PHE A 185 -4.55 0.51 26.58
N ALA A 186 -5.58 0.54 25.71
CA ALA A 186 -6.28 1.77 25.39
C ALA A 186 -7.01 2.35 26.62
N HIS A 187 -7.64 1.51 27.45
CA HIS A 187 -8.28 1.93 28.69
C HIS A 187 -7.26 2.48 29.70
N GLU A 188 -6.11 1.84 29.85
CA GLU A 188 -5.10 2.20 30.84
C GLU A 188 -4.28 3.43 30.46
N HIS A 189 -4.03 3.66 29.16
CA HIS A 189 -3.09 4.69 28.71
C HIS A 189 -3.70 5.80 27.85
N VAL A 190 -4.85 5.55 27.21
CA VAL A 190 -5.49 6.50 26.29
C VAL A 190 -6.76 7.11 26.87
N ILE A 191 -7.64 6.28 27.43
CA ILE A 191 -8.94 6.69 28.00
C ILE A 191 -8.79 7.00 29.50
N ARG A 192 -7.86 7.91 29.83
CA ARG A 192 -7.66 8.38 31.20
C ARG A 192 -8.24 9.78 31.41
N PRO A 193 -8.74 10.14 32.60
CA PRO A 193 -9.27 11.48 32.85
C PRO A 193 -8.29 12.62 32.52
N ASP A 194 -7.00 12.44 32.79
CA ASP A 194 -5.93 13.42 32.52
C ASP A 194 -5.52 13.50 31.04
N LYS A 195 -5.81 12.47 30.23
CA LYS A 195 -5.40 12.39 28.81
C LYS A 195 -6.57 12.35 27.81
N VAL A 196 -7.82 12.16 28.25
CA VAL A 196 -8.97 11.88 27.36
C VAL A 196 -9.18 12.95 26.30
N LEU A 197 -8.91 14.23 26.61
CA LEU A 197 -9.03 15.34 25.67
C LEU A 197 -7.93 15.35 24.61
N GLU A 198 -6.78 14.69 24.84
CA GLU A 198 -5.68 14.63 23.87
C GLU A 198 -6.07 13.86 22.62
N GLN A 199 -6.88 12.81 22.78
CA GLN A 199 -7.24 11.82 21.75
C GLN A 199 -8.74 11.74 21.47
N ILE A 200 -9.54 12.69 21.96
CA ILE A 200 -11.01 12.66 21.88
C ILE A 200 -11.53 12.49 20.44
N ASP A 201 -10.85 13.07 19.45
CA ASP A 201 -11.19 12.95 18.02
C ASP A 201 -10.83 11.57 17.43
N HIS A 202 -9.94 10.83 18.09
CA HIS A 202 -9.47 9.51 17.67
C HIS A 202 -10.15 8.36 18.42
N LEU A 203 -10.75 8.58 19.58
CA LEU A 203 -11.50 7.55 20.32
C LEU A 203 -12.67 6.94 19.53
N PRO A 204 -13.43 7.68 18.69
CA PRO A 204 -14.45 7.08 17.85
C PRO A 204 -13.89 6.02 16.89
N ARG A 205 -12.61 6.14 16.48
CA ARG A 205 -11.95 5.12 15.64
C ARG A 205 -11.73 3.81 16.38
N LEU A 206 -11.48 3.85 17.69
CA LEU A 206 -11.37 2.65 18.53
C LEU A 206 -12.72 1.95 18.66
N LEU A 207 -13.80 2.72 18.85
CA LEU A 207 -15.16 2.18 18.81
C LEU A 207 -15.45 1.55 17.44
N SER A 208 -15.18 2.27 16.33
CA SER A 208 -15.38 1.73 14.98
C SER A 208 -14.58 0.44 14.74
N PHE A 209 -13.38 0.33 15.29
CA PHE A 209 -12.59 -0.90 15.22
C PHE A 209 -13.29 -2.06 15.96
N ALA A 210 -13.69 -1.87 17.22
CA ALA A 210 -14.41 -2.89 17.99
C ALA A 210 -15.74 -3.30 17.36
N VAL A 211 -16.51 -2.33 16.84
CA VAL A 211 -17.76 -2.57 16.11
C VAL A 211 -17.52 -3.43 14.87
N SER A 212 -16.46 -3.15 14.10
CA SER A 212 -16.17 -3.90 12.86
C SER A 212 -15.81 -5.37 13.09
N LEU A 213 -15.40 -5.72 14.31
CA LEU A 213 -15.06 -7.08 14.71
C LEU A 213 -16.19 -7.77 15.49
N GLY A 214 -17.28 -7.06 15.78
CA GLY A 214 -18.38 -7.57 16.60
C GLY A 214 -18.07 -7.62 18.10
N ASP A 215 -17.02 -6.94 18.58
CA ASP A 215 -16.66 -6.86 20.00
C ASP A 215 -17.55 -5.84 20.74
N TRP A 216 -18.86 -6.11 20.79
CA TRP A 216 -19.87 -5.16 21.28
C TRP A 216 -19.66 -4.72 22.74
N ALA A 217 -19.14 -5.61 23.59
CA ALA A 217 -18.84 -5.29 24.98
C ALA A 217 -17.70 -4.27 25.09
N SER A 218 -16.60 -4.49 24.36
CA SER A 218 -15.47 -3.56 24.29
C SER A 218 -15.90 -2.23 23.66
N ALA A 219 -16.67 -2.27 22.55
CA ALA A 219 -17.19 -1.06 21.92
C ALA A 219 -18.02 -0.19 22.89
N ARG A 220 -18.89 -0.83 23.69
CA ARG A 220 -19.67 -0.14 24.72
C ARG A 220 -18.80 0.40 25.85
N ARG A 221 -17.82 -0.39 26.33
CA ARG A 221 -16.87 0.03 27.38
C ARG A 221 -16.07 1.25 26.95
N VAL A 222 -15.61 1.31 25.69
CA VAL A 222 -14.89 2.48 25.14
C VAL A 222 -15.72 3.76 25.27
N TYR A 223 -17.01 3.72 24.92
CA TYR A 223 -17.90 4.88 25.09
C TYR A 223 -18.09 5.25 26.57
N GLN A 224 -18.44 4.27 27.40
CA GLN A 224 -18.73 4.49 28.82
C GLN A 224 -17.54 5.05 29.57
N GLU A 225 -16.35 4.48 29.37
CA GLU A 225 -15.12 4.97 30.00
C GLU A 225 -14.71 6.34 29.48
N THR A 226 -14.96 6.65 28.20
CA THR A 226 -14.71 8.00 27.66
C THR A 226 -15.59 9.04 28.36
N ILE A 227 -16.89 8.76 28.49
CA ILE A 227 -17.83 9.66 29.18
C ILE A 227 -17.49 9.77 30.68
N SER A 228 -17.17 8.64 31.33
CA SER A 228 -16.72 8.58 32.72
C SER A 228 -15.46 9.41 32.95
N ALA A 229 -14.47 9.31 32.06
CA ALA A 229 -13.24 10.10 32.11
C ALA A 229 -13.51 11.60 31.99
N ILE A 230 -14.45 12.01 31.11
CA ILE A 230 -14.86 13.42 30.98
C ILE A 230 -15.56 13.91 32.26
N PHE A 231 -16.41 13.09 32.89
CA PHE A 231 -17.03 13.43 34.18
C PHE A 231 -16.00 13.59 35.30
N LYS A 232 -15.09 12.62 35.44
CA LYS A 232 -13.99 12.70 36.42
C LYS A 232 -13.10 13.93 36.19
N LEU A 233 -12.83 14.27 34.93
CA LEU A 233 -12.10 15.48 34.58
C LEU A 233 -12.87 16.75 34.99
N GLN A 234 -14.19 16.80 34.75
CA GLN A 234 -15.03 17.91 35.19
C GLN A 234 -15.00 18.07 36.72
N GLU A 235 -15.11 16.97 37.47
CA GLU A 235 -15.08 16.98 38.94
C GLU A 235 -13.72 17.47 39.47
N ALA A 236 -12.62 16.96 38.92
CA ALA A 236 -11.26 17.34 39.30
C ALA A 236 -10.92 18.80 38.95
N THR A 237 -11.60 19.40 37.97
CA THR A 237 -11.34 20.77 37.50
C THR A 237 -12.35 21.81 38.01
N GLY A 238 -13.25 21.43 38.91
CA GLY A 238 -14.32 22.32 39.40
C GLY A 238 -13.83 23.63 40.03
N SER A 239 -12.64 23.65 40.61
CA SER A 239 -11.98 24.82 41.22
C SER A 239 -10.74 25.29 40.47
N ALA A 240 -10.37 24.63 39.36
CA ALA A 240 -9.16 24.92 38.62
C ALA A 240 -9.36 26.09 37.65
N THR A 241 -8.41 27.02 37.60
CA THR A 241 -8.36 28.03 36.54
C THR A 241 -7.99 27.37 35.22
N MET A 242 -8.84 27.49 34.21
CA MET A 242 -8.66 26.83 32.91
C MET A 242 -8.53 27.84 31.77
N ARG A 243 -8.08 27.36 30.60
CA ARG A 243 -8.10 28.12 29.36
C ARG A 243 -9.03 27.44 28.35
N ILE A 244 -10.03 28.16 27.87
CA ILE A 244 -10.95 27.69 26.81
C ILE A 244 -10.62 28.49 25.56
N ASN A 245 -10.21 27.80 24.48
CA ASN A 245 -9.76 28.44 23.23
C ASN A 245 -8.70 29.54 23.46
N GLY A 246 -7.81 29.33 24.44
CA GLY A 246 -6.74 30.28 24.82
C GLY A 246 -7.16 31.39 25.79
N ILE A 247 -8.45 31.58 26.04
CA ILE A 247 -8.99 32.60 26.95
C ILE A 247 -9.00 32.04 28.38
N LYS A 248 -8.41 32.76 29.34
CA LYS A 248 -8.46 32.39 30.75
C LYS A 248 -9.92 32.45 31.24
N ALA A 249 -10.39 31.34 31.79
CA ALA A 249 -11.70 31.23 32.43
C ALA A 249 -11.47 30.78 33.88
N ASN A 250 -12.12 31.45 34.83
CA ASN A 250 -12.01 31.09 36.25
C ASN A 250 -12.63 29.72 36.53
N SER A 251 -13.70 29.39 35.83
CA SER A 251 -14.31 28.06 35.80
C SER A 251 -14.89 27.78 34.41
N VAL A 252 -15.03 26.50 34.06
CA VAL A 252 -15.66 26.09 32.81
C VAL A 252 -17.18 26.10 33.00
N PRO A 253 -17.96 26.84 32.17
CA PRO A 253 -19.41 26.86 32.30
C PRO A 253 -20.00 25.45 32.15
N ALA A 254 -21.01 25.11 32.96
CA ALA A 254 -21.68 23.80 32.89
C ALA A 254 -22.21 23.48 31.48
N LYS A 255 -22.60 24.50 30.72
CA LYS A 255 -23.01 24.38 29.32
C LYS A 255 -21.89 23.80 28.44
N VAL A 256 -20.65 24.24 28.61
CA VAL A 256 -19.50 23.76 27.81
C VAL A 256 -19.28 22.27 28.04
N TRP A 257 -19.35 21.80 29.29
CA TRP A 257 -19.26 20.38 29.60
C TRP A 257 -20.42 19.56 29.02
N LYS A 258 -21.64 20.09 29.09
CA LYS A 258 -22.83 19.47 28.49
C LYS A 258 -22.68 19.36 26.96
N ASP A 259 -22.29 20.45 26.31
CA ASP A 259 -22.09 20.52 24.86
C ASP A 259 -20.95 19.57 24.43
N THR A 260 -19.86 19.49 25.21
CA THR A 260 -18.75 18.56 24.98
C THR A 260 -19.22 17.11 25.01
N ARG A 261 -19.97 16.71 26.06
CA ARG A 261 -20.51 15.34 26.15
C ARG A 261 -21.46 15.02 25.01
N SER A 262 -22.37 15.94 24.67
CA SER A 262 -23.29 15.77 23.53
C SER A 262 -22.53 15.61 22.21
N GLN A 263 -21.45 16.37 22.03
CA GLN A 263 -20.62 16.24 20.84
C GLN A 263 -19.87 14.90 20.78
N VAL A 264 -19.33 14.42 21.91
CA VAL A 264 -18.72 13.08 22.00
C VAL A 264 -19.72 11.98 21.69
N GLN A 265 -20.93 12.05 22.25
CA GLN A 265 -22.01 11.11 21.94
C GLN A 265 -22.32 11.09 20.43
N ARG A 266 -22.39 12.26 19.77
CA ARG A 266 -22.59 12.37 18.32
C ARG A 266 -21.45 11.72 17.52
N PHE A 267 -20.19 11.98 17.89
CA PHE A 267 -19.04 11.36 17.23
C PHE A 267 -19.07 9.83 17.32
N PHE A 268 -19.44 9.30 18.50
CA PHE A 268 -19.55 7.86 18.72
C PHE A 268 -20.76 7.26 17.99
N ARG A 269 -21.89 7.97 17.93
CA ARG A 269 -23.07 7.60 17.11
C ARG A 269 -22.71 7.49 15.64
N GLU A 270 -22.03 8.48 15.08
CA GLU A 270 -21.55 8.44 13.69
C GLU A 270 -20.55 7.30 13.45
N ALA A 271 -19.62 7.07 14.39
CA ALA A 271 -18.64 6.01 14.31
C ALA A 271 -19.27 4.60 14.35
N LEU A 272 -20.33 4.41 15.12
CA LEU A 272 -21.14 3.19 15.13
C LEU A 272 -21.81 2.99 13.76
N ILE A 273 -22.54 4.00 13.27
CA ILE A 273 -23.24 3.95 11.98
C ILE A 273 -22.28 3.58 10.84
N ARG A 274 -21.12 4.25 10.76
CA ARG A 274 -20.14 4.01 9.69
C ARG A 274 -19.45 2.65 9.79
N ALA A 275 -19.28 2.10 10.99
CA ALA A 275 -18.59 0.83 11.19
C ALA A 275 -19.50 -0.39 11.22
N PHE A 276 -20.81 -0.18 11.37
CA PHE A 276 -21.78 -1.27 11.55
C PHE A 276 -21.72 -2.25 10.37
N PRO A 277 -21.53 -3.57 10.64
CA PRO A 277 -21.55 -4.58 9.60
C PRO A 277 -22.98 -4.71 9.07
N ILE A 278 -23.14 -4.71 7.74
CA ILE A 278 -24.45 -4.92 7.13
C ILE A 278 -24.74 -6.42 7.27
N SER A 279 -25.52 -6.78 8.30
CA SER A 279 -25.96 -8.15 8.54
C SER A 279 -27.47 -8.26 8.37
N THR A 280 -27.91 -9.37 7.79
CA THR A 280 -29.33 -9.69 7.58
C THR A 280 -30.01 -10.27 8.82
N GLY A 281 -29.27 -10.46 9.93
CA GLY A 281 -29.79 -11.03 11.18
C GLY A 281 -30.34 -9.98 12.16
N PRO A 282 -31.30 -10.35 13.03
CA PRO A 282 -31.79 -9.46 14.08
C PRO A 282 -30.70 -9.15 15.10
N ILE A 283 -30.65 -7.89 15.56
CA ILE A 283 -29.77 -7.46 16.65
C ILE A 283 -30.23 -8.14 17.95
N ARG A 284 -29.42 -9.06 18.49
CA ARG A 284 -29.72 -9.82 19.71
C ARG A 284 -28.68 -9.63 20.81
N GLN A 285 -27.56 -8.99 20.52
CA GLN A 285 -26.45 -8.82 21.44
C GLN A 285 -26.78 -7.76 22.49
N ARG A 286 -26.86 -8.17 23.77
CA ARG A 286 -27.20 -7.28 24.90
C ARG A 286 -26.29 -6.04 24.98
N ALA A 287 -25.00 -6.20 24.71
CA ALA A 287 -24.05 -5.09 24.73
C ALA A 287 -24.33 -4.07 23.61
N LEU A 288 -24.73 -4.51 22.42
CA LEU A 288 -25.14 -3.62 21.32
C LEU A 288 -26.43 -2.88 21.67
N ILE A 289 -27.44 -3.56 22.23
CA ILE A 289 -28.69 -2.92 22.69
C ILE A 289 -28.38 -1.84 23.75
N GLY A 290 -27.47 -2.14 24.68
CA GLY A 290 -26.99 -1.19 25.66
C GLY A 290 -26.30 0.03 25.03
N LEU A 291 -25.42 -0.20 24.06
CA LEU A 291 -24.73 0.87 23.33
C LEU A 291 -25.70 1.75 22.53
N LEU A 292 -26.72 1.16 21.91
CA LEU A 292 -27.76 1.89 21.18
C LEU A 292 -28.57 2.82 22.09
N LYS A 293 -28.93 2.34 23.28
CA LYS A 293 -29.55 3.17 24.32
C LYS A 293 -28.63 4.31 24.76
N ASP A 294 -27.36 4.01 25.00
CA ASP A 294 -26.35 4.96 25.45
C ASP A 294 -26.08 6.07 24.38
N LEU A 295 -26.31 5.78 23.09
CA LEU A 295 -26.12 6.68 21.95
C LEU A 295 -27.42 7.27 21.38
N GLU A 296 -28.57 7.02 22.01
CA GLU A 296 -29.88 7.50 21.55
C GLU A 296 -30.17 7.15 20.08
N LEU A 297 -29.91 5.89 19.71
CA LEU A 297 -30.08 5.39 18.35
C LEU A 297 -30.99 4.16 18.33
N ASP A 298 -31.99 4.15 17.45
CA ASP A 298 -32.85 2.99 17.24
C ASP A 298 -32.17 1.93 16.35
N ALA A 299 -32.51 0.65 16.55
CA ALA A 299 -31.95 -0.47 15.78
C ALA A 299 -32.30 -0.39 14.27
N LYS A 300 -33.53 0.00 13.93
CA LYS A 300 -33.96 0.14 12.53
C LYS A 300 -33.30 1.35 11.89
N GLU A 301 -33.21 2.46 12.63
CA GLU A 301 -32.49 3.66 12.19
C GLU A 301 -31.01 3.37 11.92
N LEU A 302 -30.34 2.61 12.80
CA LEU A 302 -28.94 2.20 12.60
C LEU A 302 -28.74 1.47 11.28
N VAL A 303 -29.54 0.45 11.00
CA VAL A 303 -29.39 -0.38 9.79
C VAL A 303 -29.59 0.46 8.53
N ASP A 304 -30.62 1.30 8.49
CA ASP A 304 -30.91 2.19 7.36
C ASP A 304 -29.77 3.20 7.13
N LEU A 305 -29.32 3.88 8.19
CA LEU A 305 -28.22 4.85 8.10
C LEU A 305 -26.89 4.19 7.74
N ALA A 306 -26.61 2.98 8.25
CA ALA A 306 -25.40 2.24 7.94
C ALA A 306 -25.34 1.82 6.46
N LEU A 307 -26.47 1.37 5.90
CA LEU A 307 -26.58 1.04 4.48
C LEU A 307 -26.39 2.28 3.61
N LYS A 308 -27.09 3.37 3.91
CA LYS A 308 -26.94 4.65 3.19
C LYS A 308 -25.51 5.17 3.24
N ALA A 309 -24.86 5.09 4.41
CA ALA A 309 -23.46 5.48 4.55
C ALA A 309 -22.53 4.58 3.73
N ARG A 310 -22.84 3.28 3.57
CA ARG A 310 -22.06 2.35 2.75
C ARG A 310 -22.18 2.67 1.27
N GLU A 311 -23.40 2.85 0.79
CA GLU A 311 -23.72 3.15 -0.62
C GLU A 311 -23.19 4.52 -1.05
N ALA A 312 -23.09 5.48 -0.12
CA ALA A 312 -22.47 6.79 -0.35
C ALA A 312 -20.94 6.82 -0.15
N ASP A 313 -20.28 5.66 0.02
CA ASP A 313 -18.85 5.54 0.31
C ASP A 313 -18.39 6.32 1.56
N TRP A 314 -19.24 6.47 2.58
CA TRP A 314 -18.92 7.14 3.86
C TRP A 314 -18.72 6.18 5.03
N ALA A 315 -19.11 4.92 4.87
CA ALA A 315 -18.88 3.87 5.85
C ALA A 315 -17.39 3.46 5.93
N ARG A 316 -17.05 2.58 6.87
CA ARG A 316 -15.68 2.09 7.13
C ARG A 316 -15.15 1.21 5.97
N THR A 317 -15.93 0.24 5.55
CA THR A 317 -15.74 -0.51 4.28
C THR A 317 -16.17 0.40 3.14
N PRO A 318 -15.31 0.68 2.18
CA PRO A 318 -15.64 1.55 1.05
C PRO A 318 -16.65 0.89 0.12
N TYR A 319 -17.37 1.70 -0.65
CA TYR A 319 -18.41 1.24 -1.56
C TYR A 319 -17.89 0.21 -2.59
N ARG A 320 -16.69 0.45 -3.13
CA ARG A 320 -16.03 -0.48 -4.07
C ARG A 320 -15.84 -1.90 -3.50
N GLU A 321 -15.61 -2.01 -2.20
CA GLU A 321 -15.41 -3.30 -1.53
C GLU A 321 -16.76 -3.92 -1.17
N HIS A 322 -17.71 -3.08 -0.74
CA HIS A 322 -19.09 -3.50 -0.56
C HIS A 322 -19.68 -4.12 -1.84
N LEU A 323 -19.44 -3.52 -3.01
CA LEU A 323 -19.83 -4.09 -4.30
C LEU A 323 -19.24 -5.46 -4.59
N ARG A 324 -18.02 -5.72 -4.11
CA ARG A 324 -17.30 -6.96 -4.33
C ARG A 324 -17.77 -8.08 -3.39
N THR A 325 -18.28 -7.74 -2.21
CA THR A 325 -18.58 -8.71 -1.15
C THR A 325 -20.05 -8.74 -0.72
N ASP A 326 -20.58 -7.62 -0.22
CA ASP A 326 -21.85 -7.62 0.54
C ASP A 326 -23.05 -7.04 -0.22
N ALA A 327 -22.81 -6.36 -1.35
CA ALA A 327 -23.88 -5.74 -2.11
C ALA A 327 -24.84 -6.79 -2.68
N ILE A 328 -26.14 -6.52 -2.56
CA ILE A 328 -27.22 -7.34 -3.14
C ILE A 328 -27.72 -6.72 -4.47
N GLY A 329 -27.29 -5.49 -4.77
CA GLY A 329 -27.59 -4.78 -6.00
C GLY A 329 -26.83 -3.45 -6.06
N GLN A 330 -26.89 -2.80 -7.22
CA GLN A 330 -26.38 -1.44 -7.41
C GLN A 330 -27.56 -0.45 -7.31
N PRO A 331 -27.36 0.74 -6.71
CA PRO A 331 -28.42 1.73 -6.60
C PRO A 331 -28.76 2.26 -8.00
N PRO A 332 -30.06 2.38 -8.35
CA PRO A 332 -30.46 2.91 -9.64
C PRO A 332 -30.13 4.41 -9.74
N GLU A 333 -29.81 4.86 -10.96
CA GLU A 333 -29.56 6.26 -11.28
C GLU A 333 -30.83 7.10 -11.06
N LYS A 334 -30.72 8.17 -10.25
CA LYS A 334 -31.83 9.11 -10.04
C LYS A 334 -31.76 10.21 -11.08
N SER A 335 -32.90 10.85 -11.37
CA SER A 335 -32.97 11.97 -12.33
C SER A 335 -32.04 13.14 -11.99
N SER A 336 -31.73 13.36 -10.71
CA SER A 336 -30.77 14.36 -10.24
C SER A 336 -29.31 14.02 -10.53
N ASP A 337 -28.98 12.74 -10.71
CA ASP A 337 -27.60 12.25 -10.81
C ASP A 337 -26.98 12.67 -12.14
N ALA A 338 -27.80 12.70 -13.21
CA ALA A 338 -27.40 13.14 -14.54
C ALA A 338 -26.80 14.56 -14.52
N ILE A 339 -27.39 15.47 -13.73
CA ILE A 339 -26.91 16.87 -13.61
C ILE A 339 -25.46 16.92 -13.12
N LEU A 340 -25.07 16.03 -12.20
CA LEU A 340 -23.71 15.96 -11.68
C LEU A 340 -22.77 15.21 -12.64
N ALA A 341 -23.26 14.13 -13.26
CA ALA A 341 -22.52 13.38 -14.26
C ALA A 341 -22.12 14.25 -15.47
N ASP A 342 -23.01 15.12 -15.95
CA ASP A 342 -22.78 16.03 -17.07
C ASP A 342 -21.70 17.09 -16.77
N ARG A 343 -21.41 17.34 -15.48
CA ARG A 343 -20.33 18.26 -15.07
C ARG A 343 -18.97 17.59 -15.02
N TYR A 344 -18.92 16.26 -15.16
CA TYR A 344 -17.68 15.51 -15.13
C TYR A 344 -17.22 15.17 -16.55
N PRO A 345 -16.12 15.76 -17.06
CA PRO A 345 -15.72 15.60 -18.46
C PRO A 345 -15.38 14.16 -18.89
N TYR A 346 -15.11 13.28 -17.92
CA TYR A 346 -14.71 11.89 -18.15
C TYR A 346 -15.82 10.90 -17.76
N SER A 347 -17.08 11.36 -17.70
CA SER A 347 -18.23 10.53 -17.33
C SER A 347 -18.44 9.35 -18.28
N ASP A 348 -18.23 9.53 -19.59
CA ASP A 348 -18.33 8.45 -20.59
C ASP A 348 -17.27 7.38 -20.38
N LEU A 349 -16.01 7.77 -20.19
CA LEU A 349 -14.91 6.84 -19.88
C LEU A 349 -15.14 6.11 -18.55
N LEU A 350 -15.68 6.80 -17.55
CA LEU A 350 -16.07 6.20 -16.28
C LEU A 350 -17.16 5.15 -16.50
N ARG A 351 -18.23 5.47 -17.23
CA ARG A 351 -19.32 4.52 -17.56
C ARG A 351 -18.80 3.33 -18.35
N GLN A 352 -17.90 3.56 -19.32
CA GLN A 352 -17.25 2.51 -20.08
C GLN A 352 -16.45 1.57 -19.18
N PHE A 353 -15.61 2.11 -18.29
CA PHE A 353 -14.86 1.31 -17.32
C PHE A 353 -15.79 0.46 -16.45
N LEU A 354 -16.83 1.08 -15.88
CA LEU A 354 -17.78 0.40 -14.99
C LEU A 354 -18.52 -0.74 -15.70
N ALA A 355 -18.97 -0.52 -16.94
CA ALA A 355 -19.67 -1.51 -17.74
C ALA A 355 -18.77 -2.68 -18.15
N ARG A 356 -17.55 -2.41 -18.61
CA ARG A 356 -16.58 -3.44 -19.01
C ARG A 356 -16.09 -4.31 -17.86
N THR A 357 -16.14 -3.79 -16.64
CA THR A 357 -15.68 -4.48 -15.43
C THR A 357 -16.82 -5.03 -14.57
N GLU A 358 -18.07 -4.89 -15.00
CA GLU A 358 -19.24 -5.38 -14.26
C GLU A 358 -19.36 -6.90 -14.33
N LYS A 359 -19.20 -7.47 -15.53
CA LYS A 359 -19.10 -8.92 -15.74
C LYS A 359 -17.64 -9.27 -15.96
N THR A 360 -17.11 -10.18 -15.16
CA THR A 360 -15.77 -10.73 -15.42
C THR A 360 -15.81 -11.54 -16.70
N VAL A 361 -15.20 -11.01 -17.75
CA VAL A 361 -14.88 -11.77 -18.97
C VAL A 361 -13.94 -12.91 -18.59
N GLU A 362 -14.03 -14.04 -19.28
CA GLU A 362 -13.11 -15.18 -19.14
C GLU A 362 -11.66 -14.69 -18.97
N GLY A 363 -11.04 -14.98 -17.82
CA GLY A 363 -9.72 -14.43 -17.49
C GLY A 363 -9.31 -14.64 -16.03
N THR A 364 -8.16 -14.08 -15.67
CA THR A 364 -7.53 -14.20 -14.34
C THR A 364 -7.78 -12.99 -13.43
N ALA A 365 -8.42 -11.94 -13.93
CA ALA A 365 -8.75 -10.76 -13.14
C ALA A 365 -9.81 -11.08 -12.07
N PRO A 366 -9.66 -10.59 -10.83
CA PRO A 366 -10.68 -10.76 -9.80
C PRO A 366 -11.95 -9.97 -10.17
N ARG A 367 -13.10 -10.40 -9.65
CA ARG A 367 -14.36 -9.69 -9.89
C ARG A 367 -14.36 -8.33 -9.20
N ARG A 368 -14.81 -7.28 -9.90
CA ARG A 368 -15.09 -5.96 -9.31
C ARG A 368 -16.42 -5.96 -8.55
N VAL A 369 -17.42 -6.65 -9.10
CA VAL A 369 -18.80 -6.72 -8.58
C VAL A 369 -19.14 -8.18 -8.26
N ALA A 370 -19.74 -8.41 -7.09
CA ALA A 370 -20.25 -9.71 -6.69
C ALA A 370 -21.34 -10.17 -7.67
N SER A 371 -21.39 -11.46 -8.00
CA SER A 371 -22.38 -11.96 -8.97
C SER A 371 -23.83 -11.72 -8.54
N VAL A 372 -24.08 -11.69 -7.23
CA VAL A 372 -25.41 -11.40 -6.66
C VAL A 372 -25.82 -9.94 -6.88
N ALA A 373 -24.85 -9.02 -6.99
CA ALA A 373 -25.09 -7.58 -7.18
C ALA A 373 -25.25 -7.17 -8.66
N ILE A 374 -25.07 -8.11 -9.60
CA ILE A 374 -25.25 -7.86 -11.03
C ILE A 374 -26.75 -7.98 -11.34
N THR A 375 -27.36 -6.90 -11.82
CA THR A 375 -28.77 -6.87 -12.23
C THR A 375 -29.00 -7.80 -13.44
N SER A 376 -30.16 -8.47 -13.47
CA SER A 376 -30.56 -9.27 -14.63
C SER A 376 -30.80 -8.38 -15.84
N ALA A 377 -30.55 -8.91 -17.05
CA ALA A 377 -30.66 -8.14 -18.30
C ALA A 377 -32.07 -7.54 -18.56
N ASP A 378 -33.09 -8.01 -17.83
CA ASP A 378 -34.48 -7.55 -17.94
C ASP A 378 -34.77 -6.28 -17.13
N ASP A 379 -33.91 -5.89 -16.18
CA ASP A 379 -34.10 -4.69 -15.36
C ASP A 379 -33.36 -3.48 -15.96
N ARG A 380 -34.06 -2.74 -16.83
CA ARG A 380 -33.51 -1.69 -17.72
C ARG A 380 -33.08 -0.38 -17.02
N SER A 381 -33.00 -0.31 -15.69
CA SER A 381 -32.57 0.91 -15.02
C SER A 381 -31.04 1.03 -14.98
N GLN A 382 -30.49 2.16 -15.41
CA GLN A 382 -29.06 2.41 -15.39
C GLN A 382 -28.59 2.54 -13.93
N ASN A 383 -27.44 1.93 -13.59
CA ASN A 383 -26.86 2.03 -12.26
C ASN A 383 -26.28 3.45 -12.03
N SER A 384 -26.47 3.98 -10.82
CA SER A 384 -25.93 5.30 -10.45
C SER A 384 -24.41 5.28 -10.43
N ILE A 385 -23.78 6.27 -11.09
CA ILE A 385 -22.33 6.48 -11.04
C ILE A 385 -21.89 7.42 -9.92
N LEU A 386 -22.82 7.98 -9.13
CA LEU A 386 -22.52 8.93 -8.05
C LEU A 386 -21.45 8.42 -7.06
N PRO A 387 -21.47 7.15 -6.61
CA PRO A 387 -20.45 6.64 -5.69
C PRO A 387 -19.02 6.71 -6.25
N PHE A 388 -18.87 6.80 -7.57
CA PHE A 388 -17.59 6.89 -8.28
C PHE A 388 -17.23 8.30 -8.73
N LEU A 389 -18.16 9.27 -8.70
CA LEU A 389 -17.87 10.68 -8.96
C LEU A 389 -17.25 11.38 -7.74
N PHE A 390 -17.68 11.01 -6.53
CA PHE A 390 -17.16 11.55 -5.27
C PHE A 390 -16.68 10.46 -4.30
N PRO A 391 -15.81 9.53 -4.72
CA PRO A 391 -15.34 8.47 -3.87
C PRO A 391 -14.40 9.03 -2.80
N THR A 392 -14.61 8.64 -1.56
CA THR A 392 -13.66 8.90 -0.48
C THR A 392 -12.44 7.97 -0.59
N ARG A 393 -12.62 6.77 -1.16
CA ARG A 393 -11.58 5.76 -1.41
C ARG A 393 -11.69 5.23 -2.85
N PRO A 394 -11.33 6.04 -3.86
CA PRO A 394 -11.41 5.64 -5.27
C PRO A 394 -10.53 4.42 -5.56
N TYR A 395 -10.84 3.70 -6.62
CA TYR A 395 -9.93 2.70 -7.18
C TYR A 395 -8.51 3.30 -7.37
N THR A 396 -7.52 2.52 -6.98
CA THR A 396 -6.12 2.81 -7.20
C THR A 396 -5.76 2.52 -8.65
N PRO A 397 -4.71 3.14 -9.21
CA PRO A 397 -4.28 2.81 -10.56
C PRO A 397 -3.93 1.32 -10.71
N GLU A 398 -3.43 0.70 -9.64
CA GLU A 398 -3.18 -0.75 -9.57
C GLU A 398 -4.47 -1.57 -9.76
N GLU A 399 -5.54 -1.25 -9.03
CA GLU A 399 -6.85 -1.91 -9.16
C GLU A 399 -7.47 -1.67 -10.56
N ILE A 400 -7.30 -0.47 -11.12
CA ILE A 400 -7.81 -0.13 -12.45
C ILE A 400 -7.15 -1.01 -13.52
N ALA A 401 -5.82 -1.13 -13.48
CA ALA A 401 -5.08 -2.01 -14.39
C ALA A 401 -5.39 -3.49 -14.14
N LEU A 402 -5.64 -3.89 -12.89
CA LEU A 402 -6.01 -5.25 -12.52
C LEU A 402 -7.35 -5.69 -13.12
N TYR A 403 -8.33 -4.78 -13.20
CA TYR A 403 -9.66 -5.10 -13.74
C TYR A 403 -9.72 -5.09 -15.27
N LEU A 404 -8.85 -4.33 -15.95
CA LEU A 404 -8.74 -4.31 -17.42
C LEU A 404 -7.27 -4.52 -17.86
N PRO A 405 -6.66 -5.68 -17.57
CA PRO A 405 -5.24 -5.91 -17.83
C PRO A 405 -4.94 -6.00 -19.33
N GLU A 406 -5.85 -6.51 -20.14
CA GLU A 406 -5.66 -6.59 -21.60
C GLU A 406 -5.47 -5.19 -22.21
N GLU A 407 -6.21 -4.19 -21.73
CA GLU A 407 -6.12 -2.81 -22.22
C GLU A 407 -5.02 -2.01 -21.52
N CYS A 408 -4.88 -2.13 -20.20
CA CYS A 408 -3.96 -1.28 -19.42
C CYS A 408 -2.53 -1.82 -19.32
N VAL A 409 -2.32 -3.11 -19.64
CA VAL A 409 -1.05 -3.79 -19.42
C VAL A 409 -0.58 -4.55 -20.66
N PHE A 410 -1.45 -5.38 -21.25
CA PHE A 410 -1.03 -6.32 -22.30
C PHE A 410 -1.14 -5.81 -23.73
N ALA A 411 -1.85 -4.70 -23.95
CA ALA A 411 -1.84 -3.98 -25.22
C ALA A 411 -0.43 -3.45 -25.53
N GLU A 412 -0.26 -2.91 -26.75
CA GLU A 412 0.97 -2.24 -27.16
C GLU A 412 1.38 -1.19 -26.09
N PRO A 413 2.67 -1.08 -25.70
CA PRO A 413 3.11 -0.28 -24.56
C PRO A 413 2.55 1.14 -24.44
N THR A 414 2.51 1.88 -25.54
CA THR A 414 2.01 3.26 -25.62
C THR A 414 0.50 3.31 -25.44
N THR A 415 -0.21 2.45 -26.17
CA THR A 415 -1.66 2.27 -26.08
C THR A 415 -2.09 1.85 -24.68
N ALA A 416 -1.36 0.93 -24.07
CA ALA A 416 -1.61 0.45 -22.72
C ALA A 416 -1.43 1.54 -21.67
N ALA A 417 -0.37 2.34 -21.80
CA ALA A 417 -0.14 3.49 -20.94
C ALA A 417 -1.22 4.56 -21.07
N HIS A 418 -1.70 4.85 -22.30
CA HIS A 418 -2.80 5.77 -22.55
C HIS A 418 -4.13 5.29 -21.96
N ALA A 419 -4.51 4.03 -22.20
CA ALA A 419 -5.72 3.45 -21.62
C ALA A 419 -5.69 3.49 -20.08
N TRP A 420 -4.54 3.13 -19.49
CA TRP A 420 -4.35 3.19 -18.04
C TRP A 420 -4.45 4.62 -17.50
N ALA A 421 -3.88 5.59 -18.21
CA ALA A 421 -3.96 7.01 -17.88
C ALA A 421 -5.39 7.54 -17.93
N ASP A 422 -6.13 7.22 -18.99
CA ASP A 422 -7.50 7.70 -19.20
C ASP A 422 -8.47 7.09 -18.20
N TYR A 423 -8.39 5.78 -17.94
CA TYR A 423 -9.21 5.16 -16.89
C TYR A 423 -8.81 5.64 -15.49
N THR A 424 -7.52 5.84 -15.22
CA THR A 424 -7.09 6.44 -13.94
C THR A 424 -7.66 7.84 -13.76
N ARG A 425 -7.61 8.66 -14.80
CA ARG A 425 -8.18 10.01 -14.78
C ARG A 425 -9.69 9.96 -14.55
N ALA A 426 -10.41 9.10 -15.28
CA ALA A 426 -11.86 8.97 -15.23
C ALA A 426 -12.38 8.41 -13.89
N VAL A 427 -11.73 7.37 -13.35
CA VAL A 427 -12.20 6.65 -12.15
C VAL A 427 -11.69 7.26 -10.85
N ARG A 428 -10.48 7.83 -10.86
CA ARG A 428 -9.83 8.37 -9.65
C ARG A 428 -9.88 9.89 -9.58
N GLY A 429 -10.05 10.59 -10.69
CA GLY A 429 -10.04 12.05 -10.76
C GLY A 429 -8.64 12.67 -10.58
N VAL A 430 -7.57 11.89 -10.77
CA VAL A 430 -6.18 12.37 -10.65
C VAL A 430 -5.64 12.76 -12.01
N TRP A 431 -4.94 13.90 -12.08
CA TRP A 431 -4.24 14.29 -13.29
C TRP A 431 -3.06 13.35 -13.57
N VAL A 432 -2.95 12.90 -14.82
CA VAL A 432 -1.94 11.97 -15.31
C VAL A 432 -1.21 12.62 -16.49
N ARG A 433 0.10 12.42 -16.58
CA ARG A 433 0.92 12.83 -17.73
C ARG A 433 0.82 11.81 -18.85
N SER A 434 -0.23 11.91 -19.67
CA SER A 434 -0.44 10.99 -20.79
C SER A 434 0.70 11.02 -21.82
N ASN A 435 1.32 12.18 -22.03
CA ASN A 435 2.46 12.37 -22.95
C ASN A 435 3.75 11.59 -22.56
N LEU A 436 3.84 11.02 -21.36
CA LEU A 436 4.94 10.12 -21.01
C LEU A 436 4.81 8.75 -21.67
N ALA A 437 3.62 8.40 -22.16
CA ALA A 437 3.42 7.20 -22.97
C ALA A 437 4.18 7.33 -24.29
N ASP A 438 4.24 8.52 -24.89
CA ASP A 438 4.97 8.78 -26.15
C ASP A 438 6.49 8.54 -25.98
N GLU A 439 7.04 8.65 -24.76
CA GLU A 439 8.44 8.29 -24.46
C GLU A 439 8.71 6.77 -24.50
N LEU A 440 7.66 5.94 -24.64
CA LEU A 440 7.77 4.48 -24.79
C LEU A 440 7.94 4.07 -26.25
N GLU A 441 7.74 4.98 -27.21
CA GLU A 441 8.00 4.71 -28.62
C GLU A 441 9.49 4.37 -28.83
N PRO A 442 9.82 3.34 -29.62
CA PRO A 442 11.21 3.03 -29.92
C PRO A 442 11.86 4.22 -30.66
N LEU A 443 12.87 4.85 -30.06
CA LEU A 443 13.72 5.80 -30.77
C LEU A 443 14.71 5.03 -31.66
N GLU A 444 14.58 5.12 -32.98
CA GLU A 444 15.69 4.75 -33.87
C GLU A 444 16.84 5.74 -33.69
N LYS A 445 18.02 5.24 -33.35
CA LYS A 445 19.27 6.00 -33.49
C LYS A 445 19.67 5.98 -34.96
N GLY A 446 19.21 6.97 -35.73
CA GLY A 446 19.84 7.30 -37.01
C GLY A 446 21.27 7.83 -36.77
N ASP A 447 22.17 7.58 -37.72
CA ASP A 447 23.59 8.01 -37.67
C ASP A 447 23.78 9.55 -37.50
N ASN A 448 22.71 10.35 -37.58
CA ASN A 448 22.74 11.81 -37.49
C ASN A 448 21.95 12.44 -36.32
N GLY A 449 21.58 11.67 -35.30
CA GLY A 449 21.12 12.25 -34.01
C GLY A 449 19.76 12.95 -33.98
N GLU A 450 18.96 12.88 -35.06
CA GLU A 450 17.55 13.26 -35.06
C GLU A 450 16.69 12.00 -35.10
N GLY A 451 15.94 11.74 -34.04
CA GLY A 451 15.05 10.58 -33.93
C GLY A 451 13.74 10.84 -34.67
N LEU A 452 13.42 9.98 -35.65
CA LEU A 452 12.11 9.91 -36.29
C LEU A 452 11.32 8.73 -35.68
N PRO A 453 9.98 8.83 -35.55
CA PRO A 453 9.14 7.73 -35.06
C PRO A 453 9.16 6.53 -36.02
N VAL A 454 9.21 5.33 -35.46
CA VAL A 454 9.24 4.06 -36.21
C VAL A 454 7.87 3.79 -36.83
N ALA A 455 7.84 3.36 -38.09
CA ALA A 455 6.61 2.96 -38.77
C ALA A 455 5.94 1.76 -38.06
N PRO A 456 4.60 1.65 -38.07
CA PRO A 456 3.89 0.56 -37.40
C PRO A 456 4.38 -0.82 -37.85
N PHE A 457 4.65 -1.70 -36.90
CA PHE A 457 5.09 -3.08 -37.13
C PHE A 457 4.03 -3.84 -37.95
N GLU A 458 4.35 -4.23 -39.19
CA GLU A 458 3.49 -5.13 -39.97
C GLU A 458 3.54 -6.54 -39.37
N SER A 459 2.37 -7.11 -39.06
CA SER A 459 2.21 -8.45 -38.51
C SER A 459 2.56 -9.50 -39.55
N SER A 460 3.74 -10.11 -39.43
CA SER A 460 4.01 -11.41 -40.05
C SER A 460 3.77 -12.53 -39.03
N ASP A 461 3.16 -13.63 -39.46
CA ASP A 461 2.68 -14.76 -38.64
C ASP A 461 3.76 -15.52 -37.82
N ASN A 462 5.03 -15.08 -37.89
CA ASN A 462 6.17 -15.70 -37.21
C ASN A 462 6.85 -14.81 -36.15
N VAL A 463 6.30 -13.63 -35.82
CA VAL A 463 6.92 -12.70 -34.86
C VAL A 463 6.40 -12.96 -33.44
N LYS A 464 7.30 -13.27 -32.50
CA LYS A 464 6.97 -13.39 -31.08
C LYS A 464 6.40 -12.05 -30.56
N PRO A 465 5.37 -12.05 -29.70
CA PRO A 465 4.76 -10.81 -29.21
C PRO A 465 5.80 -9.92 -28.50
N PRO A 466 5.70 -8.59 -28.62
CA PRO A 466 6.63 -7.67 -27.98
C PRO A 466 6.58 -7.81 -26.45
N PRO A 467 7.67 -7.46 -25.74
CA PRO A 467 7.68 -7.49 -24.29
C PRO A 467 6.67 -6.51 -23.70
N ILE A 468 6.07 -6.88 -22.58
CA ILE A 468 5.25 -5.97 -21.77
C ILE A 468 6.17 -4.97 -21.08
N VAL A 469 6.15 -3.71 -21.53
CA VAL A 469 7.02 -2.66 -21.02
C VAL A 469 6.35 -1.96 -19.84
N LEU A 470 6.95 -2.11 -18.67
CA LEU A 470 6.53 -1.44 -17.44
C LEU A 470 7.66 -0.52 -17.01
N LYS A 471 7.37 0.79 -16.94
CA LYS A 471 8.41 1.79 -16.72
C LYS A 471 8.62 2.01 -15.23
N ARG A 472 9.88 1.88 -14.83
CA ARG A 472 10.44 2.69 -13.76
C ARG A 472 11.74 3.23 -14.30
N SER A 473 12.09 4.47 -13.95
CA SER A 473 13.47 4.98 -14.14
C SER A 473 14.47 3.90 -13.68
N ALA A 474 15.16 3.25 -14.64
CA ALA A 474 15.96 2.08 -14.35
C ALA A 474 17.10 2.45 -13.37
N PRO A 475 17.35 1.65 -12.33
CA PRO A 475 18.43 1.95 -11.42
C PRO A 475 19.77 1.92 -12.18
N LEU A 476 20.66 2.88 -11.92
CA LEU A 476 22.02 2.93 -12.49
C LEU A 476 22.95 1.80 -11.97
N ARG A 477 22.40 0.82 -11.25
CA ARG A 477 23.08 -0.30 -10.61
C ARG A 477 22.49 -1.64 -11.07
N PRO A 478 23.17 -2.78 -10.82
CA PRO A 478 22.59 -4.10 -11.01
C PRO A 478 21.23 -4.26 -10.31
N VAL A 479 20.35 -5.05 -10.93
CA VAL A 479 19.03 -5.37 -10.41
C VAL A 479 19.16 -6.40 -9.30
N ARG A 480 18.42 -6.23 -8.21
CA ARG A 480 18.49 -7.09 -7.02
C ARG A 480 17.23 -7.93 -6.86
N LEU A 481 17.41 -9.24 -6.74
CA LEU A 481 16.34 -10.17 -6.42
C LEU A 481 16.48 -10.63 -4.97
N GLY A 482 15.38 -10.58 -4.21
CA GLY A 482 15.25 -11.23 -2.92
C GLY A 482 14.71 -12.64 -3.11
N LEU A 483 15.60 -13.64 -3.06
CA LEU A 483 15.23 -15.05 -3.13
C LEU A 483 14.81 -15.52 -1.75
N THR A 484 13.61 -16.05 -1.63
CA THR A 484 13.15 -16.61 -0.36
C THR A 484 13.36 -18.12 -0.27
N SER A 485 13.53 -18.58 0.95
CA SER A 485 13.29 -19.97 1.35
C SER A 485 12.14 -19.88 2.34
N PHE A 486 10.91 -19.92 1.83
CA PHE A 486 9.67 -19.74 2.60
C PHE A 486 8.90 -21.06 2.64
N GLU A 487 8.47 -21.49 3.82
CA GLU A 487 7.69 -22.72 3.96
C GLU A 487 6.21 -22.52 3.67
N VAL A 488 5.68 -23.36 2.79
CA VAL A 488 4.24 -23.59 2.64
C VAL A 488 3.95 -25.00 3.13
N THR A 489 3.21 -25.15 4.23
CA THR A 489 2.96 -26.46 4.83
C THR A 489 1.92 -27.25 4.05
N ASP A 490 1.90 -28.57 4.21
CA ASP A 490 0.86 -29.43 3.61
C ASP A 490 -0.54 -29.04 4.14
N GLU A 491 -0.64 -28.57 5.39
CA GLU A 491 -1.89 -28.05 5.96
C GLU A 491 -2.36 -26.76 5.24
N CYS A 492 -1.44 -25.85 4.88
CA CYS A 492 -1.77 -24.67 4.10
C CYS A 492 -2.33 -25.06 2.73
N TRP A 493 -1.69 -26.03 2.07
CA TRP A 493 -2.13 -26.57 0.79
C TRP A 493 -3.53 -27.20 0.90
N GLU A 494 -3.74 -28.09 1.89
CA GLU A 494 -5.01 -28.79 2.12
C GLU A 494 -6.17 -27.81 2.37
N LYS A 495 -5.93 -26.82 3.23
CA LYS A 495 -6.88 -25.73 3.51
C LYS A 495 -7.22 -24.91 2.26
N GLY A 496 -6.22 -24.60 1.42
CA GLY A 496 -6.43 -23.91 0.15
C GLY A 496 -7.24 -24.74 -0.85
N ALA A 497 -6.95 -26.05 -0.94
CA ALA A 497 -7.72 -26.98 -1.77
C ALA A 497 -9.17 -27.10 -1.29
N ALA A 498 -9.45 -26.97 0.00
CA ALA A 498 -10.79 -27.03 0.57
C ALA A 498 -11.59 -25.69 0.51
N ASP A 499 -11.16 -24.70 -0.28
CA ASP A 499 -11.74 -23.34 -0.35
C ASP A 499 -11.76 -22.59 1.00
N ALA A 500 -10.81 -22.92 1.86
CA ALA A 500 -10.69 -22.35 3.20
C ALA A 500 -9.24 -21.94 3.46
N PRO A 501 -8.65 -21.01 2.68
CA PRO A 501 -7.22 -20.68 2.73
C PRO A 501 -6.76 -20.40 4.15
N ASP A 502 -5.55 -20.84 4.48
CA ASP A 502 -5.01 -20.69 5.82
C ASP A 502 -4.74 -19.22 6.13
N LEU A 503 -5.65 -18.59 6.88
CA LEU A 503 -5.56 -17.21 7.37
C LEU A 503 -5.17 -17.17 8.86
N SER A 504 -4.43 -18.19 9.29
CA SER A 504 -4.02 -18.37 10.67
C SER A 504 -3.05 -17.28 11.13
N LEU A 505 -3.03 -17.05 12.45
CA LEU A 505 -2.07 -16.12 13.05
C LEU A 505 -0.61 -16.54 12.78
N SER A 506 -0.32 -17.84 12.78
CA SER A 506 1.02 -18.38 12.50
C SER A 506 1.47 -18.07 11.08
N ARG A 507 0.64 -18.33 10.05
CA ARG A 507 0.98 -18.04 8.65
C ARG A 507 1.14 -16.54 8.41
N TYR A 508 0.28 -15.71 9.03
CA TYR A 508 0.42 -14.25 8.96
C TYR A 508 1.76 -13.78 9.54
N ARG A 509 2.13 -14.25 10.74
CA ARG A 509 3.42 -13.91 11.37
C ARG A 509 4.60 -14.31 10.48
N GLN A 510 4.52 -15.49 9.87
CA GLN A 510 5.54 -16.00 8.96
C GLN A 510 5.75 -15.07 7.75
N LEU A 511 4.65 -14.70 7.06
CA LEU A 511 4.69 -13.78 5.93
C LEU A 511 5.10 -12.36 6.34
N ALA A 512 4.58 -11.85 7.46
CA ALA A 512 4.95 -10.55 7.97
C ALA A 512 6.46 -10.46 8.26
N ARG A 513 7.06 -11.53 8.83
CA ARG A 513 8.50 -11.59 9.09
C ARG A 513 9.33 -11.58 7.81
N ILE A 514 8.97 -12.36 6.79
CA ILE A 514 9.76 -12.38 5.54
C ILE A 514 9.64 -11.04 4.79
N VAL A 515 8.46 -10.43 4.79
CA VAL A 515 8.23 -9.10 4.21
C VAL A 515 9.01 -8.02 4.96
N ASN A 516 8.99 -8.05 6.30
CA ASN A 516 9.76 -7.11 7.12
C ASN A 516 11.27 -7.29 6.95
N THR A 517 11.73 -8.54 6.80
CA THR A 517 13.13 -8.85 6.47
C THR A 517 13.52 -8.25 5.12
N ALA A 518 12.65 -8.33 4.10
CA ALA A 518 12.89 -7.70 2.80
C ALA A 518 12.94 -6.16 2.88
N ILE A 519 12.05 -5.55 3.67
CA ILE A 519 12.02 -4.10 3.88
C ILE A 519 13.29 -3.61 4.59
N GLY A 520 13.76 -4.36 5.59
CA GLY A 520 14.94 -4.05 6.39
C GLY A 520 16.28 -4.50 5.78
N ALA A 521 16.27 -5.23 4.66
CA ALA A 521 17.48 -5.78 4.06
C ALA A 521 18.44 -4.68 3.56
N PHE A 522 19.73 -4.89 3.78
CA PHE A 522 20.82 -4.11 3.20
C PHE A 522 21.87 -5.06 2.60
N PRO A 523 22.05 -5.12 1.27
CA PRO A 523 21.37 -4.32 0.25
C PRO A 523 19.86 -4.62 0.12
N LYS A 524 19.05 -3.61 -0.21
CA LYS A 524 17.60 -3.76 -0.42
C LYS A 524 17.31 -4.42 -1.79
N PRO A 525 16.39 -5.41 -1.86
CA PRO A 525 15.98 -6.02 -3.12
C PRO A 525 15.06 -5.11 -3.94
N ASP A 526 15.10 -5.21 -5.26
CA ASP A 526 14.12 -4.57 -6.15
C ASP A 526 12.86 -5.42 -6.30
N TYR A 527 13.00 -6.75 -6.19
CA TYR A 527 11.91 -7.72 -6.25
C TYR A 527 12.00 -8.68 -5.06
N LEU A 528 10.90 -8.90 -4.35
CA LEU A 528 10.76 -10.02 -3.42
C LEU A 528 10.07 -11.17 -4.15
N LEU A 529 10.73 -12.32 -4.19
CA LEU A 529 10.23 -13.52 -4.84
C LEU A 529 9.76 -14.54 -3.80
N LEU A 530 8.50 -14.98 -3.86
CA LEU A 530 7.94 -16.01 -2.98
C LEU A 530 7.51 -17.28 -3.75
N PRO A 531 7.58 -18.48 -3.13
CA PRO A 531 7.24 -19.74 -3.79
C PRO A 531 5.80 -19.82 -4.31
N GLU A 532 5.51 -20.90 -5.04
CA GLU A 532 4.14 -21.32 -5.38
C GLU A 532 3.26 -21.49 -4.13
N LEU A 533 1.97 -21.14 -4.21
CA LEU A 533 0.96 -21.27 -3.13
C LEU A 533 1.37 -20.59 -1.80
N SER A 534 2.17 -19.52 -1.86
CA SER A 534 2.71 -18.88 -0.66
C SER A 534 1.83 -17.77 -0.09
N VAL A 535 1.06 -17.08 -0.94
CA VAL A 535 0.32 -15.87 -0.55
C VAL A 535 -1.19 -16.06 -0.74
N PRO A 536 -1.99 -15.91 0.34
CA PRO A 536 -3.45 -15.79 0.22
C PRO A 536 -3.88 -14.51 -0.53
N GLU A 537 -4.92 -14.62 -1.35
CA GLU A 537 -5.45 -13.53 -2.18
C GLU A 537 -5.75 -12.25 -1.38
N CYS A 538 -6.36 -12.39 -0.20
CA CYS A 538 -6.74 -11.26 0.64
C CYS A 538 -5.55 -10.48 1.24
N TRP A 539 -4.35 -11.07 1.29
CA TRP A 539 -3.17 -10.43 1.89
C TRP A 539 -2.30 -9.67 0.89
N ILE A 540 -2.55 -9.84 -0.42
CA ILE A 540 -1.72 -9.23 -1.47
C ILE A 540 -1.66 -7.71 -1.31
N ASN A 541 -2.80 -7.05 -1.15
CA ASN A 541 -2.86 -5.60 -1.01
C ASN A 541 -2.09 -5.09 0.23
N THR A 542 -2.06 -5.87 1.31
CA THR A 542 -1.24 -5.55 2.49
C THR A 542 0.24 -5.66 2.17
N ILE A 543 0.66 -6.83 1.67
CA ILE A 543 2.05 -7.17 1.42
C ILE A 543 2.63 -6.23 0.37
N ALA A 544 1.99 -6.15 -0.80
CA ALA A 544 2.40 -5.30 -1.90
C ALA A 544 2.39 -3.81 -1.51
N GLY A 545 1.39 -3.36 -0.76
CA GLY A 545 1.34 -1.97 -0.29
C GLY A 545 2.52 -1.58 0.62
N ARG A 546 2.98 -2.50 1.47
CA ARG A 546 4.17 -2.31 2.33
C ARG A 546 5.47 -2.37 1.53
N LEU A 547 5.60 -3.32 0.62
CA LEU A 547 6.76 -3.45 -0.26
C LEU A 547 6.91 -2.24 -1.19
N ARG A 548 5.82 -1.81 -1.85
CA ARG A 548 5.77 -0.64 -2.74
C ARG A 548 6.18 0.64 -2.04
N SER A 549 5.70 0.86 -0.81
CA SER A 549 6.10 2.02 0.01
C SER A 549 7.60 2.05 0.31
N ASN A 550 8.29 0.93 0.13
CA ASN A 550 9.73 0.76 0.32
C ASN A 550 10.49 0.57 -1.01
N GLY A 551 9.80 0.69 -2.16
CA GLY A 551 10.38 0.58 -3.50
C GLY A 551 10.65 -0.83 -4.00
N ILE A 552 10.01 -1.85 -3.39
CA ILE A 552 10.18 -3.27 -3.68
C ILE A 552 8.93 -3.79 -4.42
N SER A 553 9.12 -4.48 -5.54
CA SER A 553 8.08 -5.19 -6.29
C SER A 553 7.87 -6.59 -5.72
N LEU A 554 6.67 -7.17 -5.87
CA LEU A 554 6.34 -8.52 -5.41
C LEU A 554 6.15 -9.46 -6.61
N ILE A 555 6.75 -10.65 -6.55
CA ILE A 555 6.41 -11.77 -7.44
C ILE A 555 6.18 -13.00 -6.56
N ALA A 556 4.98 -13.56 -6.56
CA ALA A 556 4.60 -14.62 -5.63
C ALA A 556 3.61 -15.61 -6.26
N GLY A 557 3.62 -16.85 -5.80
CA GLY A 557 2.54 -17.80 -6.08
C GLY A 557 1.38 -17.59 -5.12
N LEU A 558 0.17 -17.64 -5.64
CA LEU A 558 -1.08 -17.49 -4.88
C LEU A 558 -1.65 -18.84 -4.49
N ASP A 559 -2.48 -18.85 -3.44
CA ASP A 559 -3.41 -19.95 -3.15
C ASP A 559 -4.39 -20.19 -4.31
N TYR A 560 -5.10 -21.33 -4.29
CA TYR A 560 -6.05 -21.69 -5.33
C TYR A 560 -7.22 -20.71 -5.45
N THR A 561 -7.63 -20.48 -6.69
CA THR A 561 -8.89 -19.81 -7.03
C THR A 561 -9.93 -20.86 -7.37
N HIS A 562 -11.05 -20.83 -6.66
CA HIS A 562 -12.18 -21.73 -6.86
C HIS A 562 -13.18 -21.16 -7.85
N HIS A 563 -13.66 -22.04 -8.74
CA HIS A 563 -14.65 -21.73 -9.77
C HIS A 563 -15.89 -22.61 -9.61
N SER A 564 -16.96 -22.26 -10.32
CA SER A 564 -18.14 -23.13 -10.43
C SER A 564 -17.77 -24.53 -10.98
N ASN A 565 -18.59 -25.52 -10.70
CA ASN A 565 -18.43 -26.90 -11.18
C ASN A 565 -17.18 -27.62 -10.65
N LYS A 566 -16.76 -27.32 -9.41
CA LYS A 566 -15.62 -27.98 -8.75
C LYS A 566 -14.31 -27.85 -9.53
N ARG A 567 -14.09 -26.68 -10.14
CA ARG A 567 -12.87 -26.37 -10.88
C ARG A 567 -11.98 -25.42 -10.08
N VAL A 568 -10.67 -25.63 -10.17
CA VAL A 568 -9.66 -24.79 -9.51
C VAL A 568 -8.51 -24.45 -10.44
N ASP A 569 -7.89 -23.31 -10.21
CA ASP A 569 -6.56 -22.99 -10.75
C ASP A 569 -5.67 -22.34 -9.69
N SER A 570 -4.37 -22.27 -9.97
CA SER A 570 -3.43 -21.43 -9.24
C SER A 570 -2.78 -20.44 -10.18
N SER A 571 -2.34 -19.31 -9.63
CA SER A 571 -1.76 -18.21 -10.39
C SER A 571 -0.53 -17.64 -9.71
N ALA A 572 0.41 -17.15 -10.50
CA ALA A 572 1.42 -16.21 -10.01
C ALA A 572 0.85 -14.79 -10.03
N VAL A 573 1.24 -13.98 -9.04
CA VAL A 573 1.00 -12.54 -9.00
C VAL A 573 2.31 -11.80 -9.21
N LEU A 574 2.27 -10.77 -10.05
CA LEU A 574 3.34 -9.78 -10.17
C LEU A 574 2.77 -8.42 -9.81
N VAL A 575 3.20 -7.84 -8.69
CA VAL A 575 2.91 -6.44 -8.34
C VAL A 575 4.16 -5.63 -8.59
N LEU A 576 4.18 -4.93 -9.72
CA LEU A 576 5.35 -4.25 -10.24
C LEU A 576 5.16 -2.75 -10.14
N SER A 577 6.19 -2.02 -9.69
CA SER A 577 6.18 -0.56 -9.74
C SER A 577 6.03 -0.07 -11.18
N ASP A 578 5.28 1.01 -11.36
CA ASP A 578 5.06 1.58 -12.69
C ASP A 578 4.88 3.10 -12.57
N ASP A 579 5.71 3.87 -13.29
CA ASP A 579 5.70 5.33 -13.32
C ASP A 579 5.22 5.93 -14.64
N ARG A 580 4.64 5.11 -15.55
CA ARG A 580 4.07 5.59 -16.84
C ARG A 580 2.97 6.65 -16.69
N LEU A 581 2.35 6.76 -15.51
CA LEU A 581 1.38 7.83 -15.19
C LEU A 581 2.03 9.19 -14.86
N GLY A 582 3.36 9.24 -14.76
CA GLY A 582 4.12 10.42 -14.32
C GLY A 582 4.25 10.58 -12.82
N TYR A 583 3.89 9.56 -12.05
CA TYR A 583 4.16 9.45 -10.62
C TYR A 583 4.33 7.98 -10.22
N PRO A 584 5.03 7.69 -9.10
CA PRO A 584 5.21 6.31 -8.64
C PRO A 584 3.87 5.62 -8.35
N SER A 585 3.57 4.59 -9.12
CA SER A 585 2.39 3.73 -8.98
C SER A 585 2.81 2.26 -9.10
N SER A 586 1.84 1.37 -9.32
CA SER A 586 2.08 -0.04 -9.60
C SER A 586 0.96 -0.63 -10.45
N VAL A 587 1.27 -1.74 -11.12
CA VAL A 587 0.31 -2.62 -11.78
C VAL A 587 0.35 -4.00 -11.12
N GLN A 588 -0.80 -4.67 -11.09
CA GLN A 588 -0.93 -6.03 -10.60
C GLN A 588 -1.33 -6.96 -11.74
N ILE A 589 -0.50 -7.96 -12.02
CA ILE A 589 -0.64 -8.91 -13.11
C ILE A 589 -0.88 -10.29 -12.54
N ARG A 590 -1.82 -11.02 -13.12
CA ARG A 590 -2.11 -12.42 -12.82
C ARG A 590 -1.64 -13.29 -13.98
N GLN A 591 -0.90 -14.35 -13.67
CA GLN A 591 -0.49 -15.34 -14.65
C GLN A 591 -0.87 -16.73 -14.15
N ARG A 592 -1.90 -17.33 -14.75
CA ARG A 592 -2.38 -18.66 -14.41
C ARG A 592 -1.33 -19.73 -14.73
N LYS A 593 -1.24 -20.71 -13.86
CA LYS A 593 -0.52 -21.96 -14.12
C LYS A 593 -1.33 -22.78 -15.13
N THR A 594 -0.68 -23.21 -16.21
CA THR A 594 -1.37 -23.83 -17.34
C THR A 594 -1.93 -25.20 -17.00
N LEU A 595 -1.14 -26.03 -16.32
CA LEU A 595 -1.53 -27.37 -15.88
C LEU A 595 -0.97 -27.62 -14.48
N PRO A 596 -1.68 -28.39 -13.64
CA PRO A 596 -1.17 -28.82 -12.34
C PRO A 596 0.00 -29.78 -12.54
N ALA A 597 0.80 -29.98 -11.49
CA ALA A 597 1.71 -31.13 -11.48
C ALA A 597 0.88 -32.43 -11.42
N PRO A 598 1.32 -33.56 -12.03
CA PRO A 598 0.52 -34.79 -12.04
C PRO A 598 0.07 -35.28 -10.66
N HIS A 599 0.94 -35.15 -9.65
CA HIS A 599 0.60 -35.52 -8.28
C HIS A 599 -0.33 -34.50 -7.59
N GLU A 600 -0.22 -33.22 -7.95
CA GLU A 600 -1.15 -32.18 -7.49
C GLU A 600 -2.56 -32.44 -8.05
N GLU A 601 -2.65 -32.78 -9.34
CA GLU A 601 -3.91 -33.15 -10.00
C GLU A 601 -4.57 -34.37 -9.34
N GLU A 602 -3.79 -35.43 -9.10
CA GLU A 602 -4.25 -36.64 -8.42
C GLU A 602 -4.82 -36.31 -7.03
N LEU A 603 -4.10 -35.52 -6.23
CA LEU A 603 -4.54 -35.16 -4.88
C LEU A 603 -5.78 -34.24 -4.89
N LEU A 604 -5.82 -33.24 -5.77
CA LEU A 604 -7.01 -32.38 -5.93
C LEU A 604 -8.24 -33.20 -6.31
N TYR A 605 -8.09 -34.17 -7.19
CA TYR A 605 -9.19 -35.03 -7.63
C TYR A 605 -9.61 -36.05 -6.55
N THR A 606 -8.66 -36.80 -6.00
CA THR A 606 -8.95 -37.92 -5.09
C THR A 606 -9.35 -37.46 -3.69
N SER A 607 -8.77 -36.38 -3.17
CA SER A 607 -9.05 -35.89 -1.81
C SER A 607 -10.19 -34.87 -1.78
N HIS A 608 -10.34 -34.04 -2.82
CA HIS A 608 -11.29 -32.91 -2.83
C HIS A 608 -12.35 -32.98 -3.94
N GLY A 609 -12.22 -33.93 -4.89
CA GLY A 609 -13.13 -34.04 -6.03
C GLY A 609 -13.05 -32.85 -7.00
N LEU A 610 -11.89 -32.19 -7.05
CA LEU A 610 -11.64 -31.00 -7.85
C LEU A 610 -10.95 -31.35 -9.16
N GLN A 611 -11.24 -30.55 -10.19
CA GLN A 611 -10.59 -30.63 -11.50
C GLN A 611 -9.87 -29.31 -11.80
N TRP A 612 -8.82 -29.37 -12.62
CA TRP A 612 -8.17 -28.15 -13.06
C TRP A 612 -9.06 -27.33 -14.01
N ALA A 613 -9.03 -26.02 -13.87
CA ALA A 613 -9.78 -25.13 -14.74
C ALA A 613 -9.18 -25.12 -16.16
N GLU A 614 -10.03 -25.04 -17.17
CA GLU A 614 -9.61 -24.87 -18.56
C GLU A 614 -9.15 -23.43 -18.84
N GLY A 615 -8.31 -23.29 -19.87
CA GLY A 615 -7.73 -22.03 -20.29
C GLY A 615 -6.30 -21.82 -19.80
N ALA A 616 -5.46 -21.29 -20.68
CA ALA A 616 -4.05 -21.06 -20.42
C ALA A 616 -3.66 -19.62 -20.77
N ASP A 617 -2.95 -18.97 -19.86
CA ASP A 617 -2.34 -17.68 -20.16
C ASP A 617 -1.07 -17.88 -20.99
N ASN A 618 -0.87 -17.00 -21.98
CA ASN A 618 0.40 -16.91 -22.68
C ASN A 618 1.53 -16.56 -21.71
N LYS A 619 2.64 -17.30 -21.81
CA LYS A 619 3.87 -17.01 -21.07
C LYS A 619 4.56 -15.81 -21.69
N ARG A 620 4.41 -14.65 -21.05
CA ARG A 620 4.83 -13.34 -21.56
C ARG A 620 6.23 -12.97 -21.08
N VAL A 621 6.87 -12.07 -21.81
CA VAL A 621 8.13 -11.41 -21.42
C VAL A 621 7.78 -10.05 -20.81
N TYR A 622 8.30 -9.78 -19.62
CA TYR A 622 8.13 -8.50 -18.93
C TYR A 622 9.45 -7.71 -18.98
N GLN A 623 9.39 -6.44 -19.39
CA GLN A 623 10.50 -5.50 -19.30
C GLN A 623 10.22 -4.51 -18.16
N HIS A 624 11.00 -4.60 -17.08
CA HIS A 624 10.89 -3.69 -15.94
C HIS A 624 12.27 -3.48 -15.31
N ASN A 625 12.61 -2.24 -14.92
CA ASN A 625 13.96 -1.87 -14.43
C ASN A 625 15.12 -2.26 -15.37
N ASP A 626 14.94 -2.16 -16.70
CA ASP A 626 15.91 -2.64 -17.71
C ASP A 626 16.25 -4.15 -17.57
N LEU A 627 15.36 -4.94 -16.95
CA LEU A 627 15.44 -6.40 -16.89
C LEU A 627 14.30 -6.99 -17.73
N HIS A 628 14.66 -7.86 -18.69
CA HIS A 628 13.69 -8.69 -19.40
C HIS A 628 13.57 -10.02 -18.66
N PHE A 629 12.37 -10.38 -18.21
CA PHE A 629 12.16 -11.64 -17.50
C PHE A 629 10.85 -12.34 -17.85
N GLY A 630 10.84 -13.65 -17.68
CA GLY A 630 9.65 -14.50 -17.78
C GLY A 630 9.39 -15.23 -16.46
N ILE A 631 8.14 -15.65 -16.23
CA ILE A 631 7.74 -16.42 -15.04
C ILE A 631 7.23 -17.79 -15.48
N LEU A 632 7.68 -18.83 -14.78
CA LEU A 632 7.13 -20.19 -14.81
C LEU A 632 6.73 -20.62 -13.40
N VAL A 633 5.68 -21.45 -13.30
CA VAL A 633 5.21 -22.00 -12.04
C VAL A 633 5.50 -23.50 -12.00
N CYS A 634 6.45 -23.91 -11.16
CA CYS A 634 6.75 -25.29 -10.82
C CYS A 634 6.91 -26.23 -12.02
N SER A 635 5.95 -27.13 -12.26
CA SER A 635 5.96 -28.12 -13.34
C SER A 635 6.09 -27.51 -14.74
N GLU A 636 5.76 -26.23 -14.91
CA GLU A 636 5.93 -25.52 -16.19
C GLU A 636 7.40 -25.46 -16.64
N LEU A 637 8.37 -25.54 -15.72
CA LEU A 637 9.78 -25.61 -16.07
C LEU A 637 10.13 -26.86 -16.88
N LEU A 638 9.40 -27.97 -16.73
CA LEU A 638 9.60 -29.21 -17.47
C LEU A 638 9.27 -29.03 -18.96
N ASN A 639 8.33 -28.15 -19.29
CA ASN A 639 7.88 -27.92 -20.66
C ASN A 639 8.99 -27.21 -21.48
N MET A 640 9.61 -27.96 -22.39
CA MET A 640 10.67 -27.45 -23.25
C MET A 640 10.19 -26.34 -24.18
N GLY A 641 8.93 -26.37 -24.63
CA GLY A 641 8.35 -25.32 -25.47
C GLY A 641 8.33 -23.96 -24.76
N TYR A 642 8.02 -23.94 -23.46
CA TYR A 642 8.09 -22.71 -22.67
C TYR A 642 9.51 -22.17 -22.55
N ARG A 643 10.50 -23.03 -22.30
CA ARG A 643 11.92 -22.62 -22.27
C ARG A 643 12.40 -22.10 -23.62
N ALA A 644 12.06 -22.82 -24.70
CA ALA A 644 12.40 -22.42 -26.07
C ALA A 644 11.78 -21.07 -26.46
N ASN A 645 10.54 -20.79 -26.04
CA ASN A 645 9.89 -19.52 -26.29
C ASN A 645 10.64 -18.34 -25.64
N PHE A 646 11.26 -18.55 -24.48
CA PHE A 646 12.07 -17.54 -23.79
C PHE A 646 13.51 -17.42 -24.29
N GLN A 647 14.02 -18.37 -25.08
CA GLN A 647 15.40 -18.31 -25.60
C GLN A 647 15.63 -17.00 -26.35
N GLY A 648 16.65 -16.25 -25.90
CA GLY A 648 17.03 -14.96 -26.47
C GLY A 648 16.08 -13.79 -26.19
N GLN A 649 14.95 -14.04 -25.52
CA GLN A 649 13.95 -13.03 -25.20
C GLN A 649 14.05 -12.47 -23.77
N VAL A 650 14.74 -13.20 -22.87
CA VAL A 650 14.85 -12.82 -21.45
C VAL A 650 16.30 -12.77 -20.99
N ASP A 651 16.57 -11.89 -20.02
CA ASP A 651 17.80 -11.93 -19.23
C ASP A 651 17.66 -12.86 -18.04
N CYS A 652 16.45 -13.02 -17.50
CA CYS A 652 16.18 -13.89 -16.35
C CYS A 652 14.88 -14.67 -16.53
N LEU A 653 14.91 -15.97 -16.30
CA LEU A 653 13.73 -16.81 -16.18
C LEU A 653 13.52 -17.15 -14.70
N ILE A 654 12.40 -16.72 -14.15
CA ILE A 654 12.04 -16.91 -12.74
C ILE A 654 11.07 -18.09 -12.64
N THR A 655 11.32 -18.99 -11.69
CA THR A 655 10.48 -20.15 -11.41
C THR A 655 10.07 -20.14 -9.94
N LEU A 656 8.75 -20.14 -9.70
CA LEU A 656 8.17 -20.24 -8.36
C LEU A 656 7.74 -21.69 -8.15
N SER A 657 8.17 -22.33 -7.07
CA SER A 657 8.03 -23.78 -6.93
C SER A 657 7.57 -24.22 -5.55
N TRP A 658 6.70 -25.22 -5.52
CA TRP A 658 6.44 -26.07 -4.38
C TRP A 658 6.82 -27.51 -4.75
N ASN A 659 8.11 -27.78 -4.88
CA ASN A 659 8.62 -29.02 -5.47
C ASN A 659 9.57 -29.80 -4.56
N LYS A 660 9.32 -31.11 -4.47
CA LYS A 660 10.13 -32.09 -3.71
C LYS A 660 11.22 -32.78 -4.55
N ASP A 661 11.07 -32.83 -5.88
CA ASP A 661 12.05 -33.46 -6.78
C ASP A 661 13.21 -32.51 -7.09
N LEU A 662 14.17 -32.45 -6.17
CA LEU A 662 15.29 -31.53 -6.27
C LEU A 662 16.28 -31.91 -7.38
N GLU A 663 16.45 -33.19 -7.69
CA GLU A 663 17.46 -33.64 -8.66
C GLU A 663 17.05 -33.28 -10.09
N SER A 664 15.81 -33.58 -10.47
CA SER A 664 15.30 -33.26 -11.81
C SER A 664 15.25 -31.75 -12.02
N PHE A 665 14.72 -30.99 -11.05
CA PHE A 665 14.73 -29.52 -11.12
C PHE A 665 16.16 -28.98 -11.11
N SER A 666 17.08 -29.64 -10.41
CA SER A 666 18.46 -29.22 -10.41
C SER A 666 19.07 -29.33 -11.81
N ALA A 667 18.84 -30.45 -12.49
CA ALA A 667 19.28 -30.69 -13.86
C ALA A 667 18.59 -29.75 -14.87
N LEU A 668 17.29 -29.49 -14.69
CA LEU A 668 16.53 -28.59 -15.56
C LEU A 668 17.01 -27.15 -15.49
N ILE A 669 17.27 -26.61 -14.30
CA ILE A 669 17.82 -25.25 -14.16
C ILE A 669 19.23 -25.18 -14.72
N ASP A 670 20.03 -26.25 -14.57
CA ASP A 670 21.38 -26.32 -15.12
C ASP A 670 21.37 -26.32 -16.65
N ALA A 671 20.43 -27.05 -17.27
CA ALA A 671 20.18 -27.05 -18.71
C ALA A 671 19.56 -25.71 -19.17
N ALA A 672 18.57 -25.20 -18.44
CA ALA A 672 17.83 -23.98 -18.75
C ALA A 672 18.74 -22.74 -18.80
N ALA A 673 19.72 -22.69 -17.89
CA ALA A 673 20.73 -21.64 -17.89
C ALA A 673 21.52 -21.60 -19.20
N LEU A 674 21.66 -22.73 -19.91
CA LEU A 674 22.40 -22.84 -21.18
C LEU A 674 21.48 -22.76 -22.41
N ASP A 675 20.33 -23.43 -22.40
CA ASP A 675 19.42 -23.48 -23.55
C ASP A 675 18.69 -22.13 -23.75
N VAL A 676 18.10 -21.53 -22.71
CA VAL A 676 17.55 -20.16 -22.74
C VAL A 676 18.69 -19.15 -22.83
N HIS A 677 19.85 -19.53 -22.30
CA HIS A 677 21.05 -18.71 -22.15
C HIS A 677 20.77 -17.44 -21.33
N ALA A 678 20.17 -17.62 -20.15
CA ALA A 678 19.72 -16.56 -19.26
C ALA A 678 20.03 -16.88 -17.79
N TYR A 679 19.85 -15.89 -16.91
CA TYR A 679 19.84 -16.12 -15.47
C TYR A 679 18.62 -16.95 -15.08
N MET A 680 18.79 -17.96 -14.24
CA MET A 680 17.72 -18.83 -13.76
C MET A 680 17.51 -18.59 -12.27
N ALA A 681 16.40 -17.94 -11.91
CA ALA A 681 16.01 -17.71 -10.52
C ALA A 681 14.95 -18.73 -10.12
N LEU A 682 15.27 -19.63 -9.20
CA LEU A 682 14.35 -20.60 -8.62
C LEU A 682 14.07 -20.21 -7.17
N VAL A 683 12.78 -20.13 -6.80
CA VAL A 683 12.34 -19.95 -5.42
C VAL A 683 11.44 -21.12 -5.07
N ASN A 684 11.94 -21.99 -4.21
CA ASN A 684 11.26 -23.22 -3.82
C ASN A 684 10.81 -23.16 -2.36
N ASN A 685 9.90 -24.04 -1.98
CA ASN A 685 9.49 -24.22 -0.60
C ASN A 685 10.69 -24.56 0.31
N ARG A 686 10.82 -23.85 1.44
CA ARG A 686 11.87 -24.07 2.45
C ARG A 686 12.05 -25.53 2.87
N ARG A 687 10.96 -26.29 3.02
CA ARG A 687 10.99 -27.69 3.48
C ARG A 687 11.90 -28.56 2.63
N PHE A 688 11.91 -28.32 1.32
CA PHE A 688 12.75 -29.05 0.36
C PHE A 688 14.02 -28.26 0.03
N GLY A 689 13.93 -26.93 -0.02
CA GLY A 689 15.04 -26.02 -0.34
C GLY A 689 15.36 -25.96 -1.83
N ASP A 690 16.60 -25.60 -2.15
CA ASP A 690 17.10 -25.37 -3.52
C ASP A 690 16.67 -24.06 -4.17
N SER A 691 16.25 -23.06 -3.39
CA SER A 691 16.11 -21.68 -3.89
C SER A 691 17.48 -21.17 -4.34
N ARG A 692 17.61 -20.71 -5.59
CA ARG A 692 18.90 -20.34 -6.18
C ARG A 692 18.80 -19.35 -7.33
N LEU A 693 19.90 -18.65 -7.58
CA LEU A 693 20.14 -17.90 -8.81
C LEU A 693 21.33 -18.50 -9.54
N ARG A 694 21.11 -19.02 -10.74
CA ARG A 694 22.15 -19.57 -11.62
C ARG A 694 22.31 -18.71 -12.88
N ARG A 695 23.49 -18.72 -13.50
CA ARG A 695 23.78 -18.03 -14.77
C ARG A 695 24.67 -18.89 -15.70
N PRO A 696 24.69 -18.65 -17.03
CA PRO A 696 25.55 -19.35 -17.99
C PRO A 696 27.03 -18.98 -17.89
N ALA A 697 27.60 -18.93 -16.69
CA ALA A 697 28.99 -18.55 -16.49
C ALA A 697 29.96 -19.60 -17.07
N LYS A 698 31.06 -19.10 -17.65
CA LYS A 698 32.17 -19.93 -18.14
C LYS A 698 32.83 -20.68 -16.97
N LEU A 699 33.19 -19.96 -15.92
CA LEU A 699 33.79 -20.49 -14.70
C LEU A 699 32.76 -21.22 -13.82
N SER A 700 33.06 -22.44 -13.40
CA SER A 700 32.13 -23.27 -12.61
C SER A 700 31.69 -22.60 -11.30
N ARG A 701 32.63 -21.99 -10.57
CA ARG A 701 32.37 -21.27 -9.31
C ARG A 701 31.47 -20.05 -9.43
N GLU A 702 31.22 -19.58 -10.66
CA GLU A 702 30.40 -18.40 -10.93
C GLU A 702 29.02 -18.76 -11.50
N ARG A 703 28.71 -20.05 -11.67
CA ARG A 703 27.43 -20.49 -12.24
C ARG A 703 26.30 -20.28 -11.26
N ASP A 704 26.43 -20.78 -10.04
CA ASP A 704 25.47 -20.52 -8.96
C ASP A 704 25.91 -19.25 -8.21
N VAL A 705 25.17 -18.16 -8.40
CA VAL A 705 25.39 -16.88 -7.68
C VAL A 705 25.01 -17.05 -6.21
N CYS A 706 23.93 -17.78 -5.95
CA CYS A 706 23.48 -18.17 -4.63
C CYS A 706 22.70 -19.48 -4.74
N ARG A 707 22.79 -20.33 -3.73
CA ARG A 707 21.98 -21.55 -3.57
C ARG A 707 21.70 -21.80 -2.09
N VAL A 708 20.43 -21.76 -1.71
CA VAL A 708 19.94 -21.98 -0.35
C VAL A 708 19.37 -23.38 -0.25
N ARG A 709 19.80 -24.15 0.75
CA ARG A 709 19.34 -25.53 1.00
C ARG A 709 18.87 -25.66 2.44
N GLY A 710 17.61 -26.07 2.62
CA GLY A 710 17.01 -26.37 3.93
C GLY A 710 17.03 -25.19 4.93
N GLY A 711 16.99 -25.55 6.22
CA GLY A 711 16.95 -24.62 7.36
C GLY A 711 15.57 -24.61 8.04
N LEU A 712 15.53 -24.34 9.36
CA LEU A 712 14.27 -24.27 10.13
C LEU A 712 13.59 -22.90 10.05
N ASN A 713 14.37 -21.83 9.86
CA ASN A 713 13.85 -20.48 9.73
C ASN A 713 13.62 -20.15 8.25
N ASP A 714 12.57 -19.39 7.95
CA ASP A 714 12.44 -18.77 6.63
C ASP A 714 13.56 -17.77 6.42
N GLN A 715 14.11 -17.77 5.21
CA GLN A 715 15.30 -16.99 4.87
C GLN A 715 15.04 -16.13 3.64
N LEU A 716 15.71 -14.98 3.61
CA LEU A 716 15.80 -14.11 2.44
C LEU A 716 17.27 -13.93 2.10
N VAL A 717 17.64 -14.18 0.85
CA VAL A 717 18.96 -13.84 0.32
C VAL A 717 18.80 -12.86 -0.83
N VAL A 718 19.55 -11.75 -0.79
CA VAL A 718 19.55 -10.74 -1.85
C VAL A 718 20.70 -11.02 -2.80
N VAL A 719 20.40 -11.17 -4.08
CA VAL A 719 21.35 -11.44 -5.16
C VAL A 719 21.27 -10.39 -6.25
N GLU A 720 22.37 -10.20 -6.99
CA GLU A 720 22.45 -9.22 -8.08
C GLU A 720 22.47 -9.88 -9.46
N ILE A 721 21.74 -9.27 -10.40
CA ILE A 721 21.73 -9.59 -11.82
C ILE A 721 22.29 -8.39 -12.59
N ASN A 722 23.26 -8.66 -13.45
CA ASN A 722 23.81 -7.68 -14.38
C ASN A 722 23.43 -8.09 -15.82
N PRO A 723 22.25 -7.68 -16.33
CA PRO A 723 21.79 -8.10 -17.65
C PRO A 723 22.67 -7.54 -18.76
N LYS A 724 23.22 -6.32 -18.59
CA LYS A 724 24.07 -5.66 -19.59
C LYS A 724 25.30 -6.49 -19.96
N LYS A 725 26.00 -7.04 -18.96
CA LYS A 725 27.20 -7.87 -19.19
C LYS A 725 26.87 -9.12 -20.03
N LEU A 726 25.73 -9.74 -19.79
CA LEU A 726 25.26 -10.90 -20.56
C LEU A 726 24.86 -10.48 -21.99
N ARG A 727 24.07 -9.41 -22.12
CA ARG A 727 23.61 -8.88 -23.41
C ARG A 727 24.77 -8.49 -24.34
N ARG A 728 25.85 -7.88 -23.83
CA ARG A 728 27.02 -7.50 -24.65
C ARG A 728 27.67 -8.70 -25.34
N GLN A 729 27.81 -9.82 -24.63
CA GLN A 729 28.33 -11.06 -25.22
C GLN A 729 27.33 -11.67 -26.20
N GLN A 730 26.03 -11.61 -25.89
CA GLN A 730 24.95 -12.12 -26.75
C GLN A 730 24.71 -11.28 -28.02
N SER A 731 25.08 -10.00 -28.02
CA SER A 731 24.88 -9.07 -29.15
C SER A 731 25.99 -9.15 -30.21
N ARG A 732 27.01 -10.00 -30.01
CA ARG A 732 28.11 -10.17 -30.98
C ARG A 732 27.59 -10.86 -32.24
N ASP A 733 28.02 -10.38 -33.40
CA ASP A 733 27.72 -11.02 -34.70
C ASP A 733 28.24 -12.46 -34.79
N LYS A 734 29.42 -12.72 -34.19
CA LYS A 734 30.03 -14.06 -34.14
C LYS A 734 30.01 -14.63 -32.72
N ARG A 735 29.66 -15.91 -32.60
CA ARG A 735 29.58 -16.68 -31.34
C ARG A 735 30.91 -17.29 -30.88
N TRP A 736 32.03 -16.86 -31.45
CA TRP A 736 33.34 -17.45 -31.13
C TRP A 736 33.75 -17.18 -29.69
N PRO A 737 34.22 -18.21 -28.95
CA PRO A 737 34.66 -18.02 -27.57
C PRO A 737 35.95 -17.20 -27.53
N ARG A 738 36.02 -16.23 -26.60
CA ARG A 738 37.24 -15.53 -26.23
C ARG A 738 37.72 -16.00 -24.84
N SER A 739 39.03 -15.86 -24.59
CA SER A 739 39.61 -16.19 -23.28
C SER A 739 38.99 -15.34 -22.15
N THR A 740 38.71 -14.06 -22.43
CA THR A 740 38.15 -13.06 -21.53
C THR A 740 36.63 -13.16 -21.30
N ASP A 741 35.93 -14.06 -21.99
CA ASP A 741 34.48 -14.19 -21.85
C ASP A 741 34.06 -14.65 -20.45
N ALA A 742 33.09 -13.96 -19.86
CA ALA A 742 32.53 -14.31 -18.56
C ALA A 742 31.48 -15.43 -18.66
N TYR A 743 30.81 -15.54 -19.82
CA TYR A 743 29.74 -16.50 -20.04
C TYR A 743 30.15 -17.54 -21.09
N LYS A 744 29.46 -18.68 -21.11
CA LYS A 744 29.60 -19.67 -22.19
C LYS A 744 29.10 -19.10 -23.52
N PRO A 745 29.48 -19.69 -24.67
CA PRO A 745 28.89 -19.34 -25.95
C PRO A 745 27.38 -19.58 -25.98
N ALA A 746 26.67 -18.73 -26.71
CA ALA A 746 25.24 -18.91 -26.97
C ALA A 746 24.98 -20.23 -27.73
N PRO A 747 23.88 -20.94 -27.43
CA PRO A 747 23.58 -22.22 -28.06
C PRO A 747 23.28 -22.08 -29.56
N GLU A 748 23.20 -23.22 -30.25
CA GLU A 748 22.69 -23.29 -31.62
C GLU A 748 21.24 -22.77 -31.70
N GLY A 749 20.90 -22.06 -32.77
CA GLY A 749 19.58 -21.43 -32.95
C GLY A 749 19.32 -20.18 -32.10
N TYR A 750 20.23 -19.77 -31.20
CA TYR A 750 20.04 -18.58 -30.36
C TYR A 750 19.85 -17.30 -31.17
N ASN A 751 18.73 -16.62 -30.93
CA ASN A 751 18.42 -15.32 -31.53
C ASN A 751 18.01 -14.30 -30.44
N ILE A 752 18.82 -13.26 -30.25
CA ILE A 752 18.56 -12.19 -29.27
C ILE A 752 17.48 -11.24 -29.79
N SER A 753 16.51 -10.90 -28.95
CA SER A 753 15.49 -9.90 -29.29
C SER A 753 16.11 -8.51 -29.52
N GLU A 754 15.57 -7.74 -30.46
CA GLU A 754 16.06 -6.38 -30.76
C GLU A 754 16.05 -5.48 -29.51
N THR A 755 15.02 -5.59 -28.68
CA THR A 755 14.89 -4.83 -27.42
C THR A 755 15.98 -5.13 -26.39
N ARG A 756 16.71 -6.24 -26.54
CA ARG A 756 17.81 -6.66 -25.66
C ARG A 756 19.19 -6.42 -26.29
N LYS A 757 19.28 -6.17 -27.59
CA LYS A 757 20.56 -5.93 -28.25
C LYS A 757 21.23 -4.66 -27.70
N CYS A 758 22.55 -4.73 -27.55
CA CYS A 758 23.36 -3.59 -27.16
C CYS A 758 24.72 -3.64 -27.84
N ILE A 759 25.47 -2.54 -27.77
CA ILE A 759 26.83 -2.47 -28.35
C ILE A 759 27.71 -3.53 -27.65
N PRO A 760 28.28 -4.51 -28.39
CA PRO A 760 29.18 -5.51 -27.83
C PRO A 760 30.46 -4.90 -27.25
N ASP A 761 31.10 -5.61 -26.32
CA ASP A 761 32.44 -5.27 -25.83
C ASP A 761 33.56 -5.50 -26.86
#